data_AF-A0AAE6ZDI1-F1
#
_entry.id   AF-A0AAE6ZDI1-F1
#
_cell.length_a   1.000
_cell.length_b   1.000
_cell.length_c   1.000
_cell.angle_alpha   90.00
_cell.angle_beta   90.00
_cell.angle_gamma   90.00
#
_symmetry.space_group_name_H-M   'P 1'
#
loop_
_entity.id
_entity.type
_entity.pdbx_description
1 polymer ?
#
loop_
_entity_poly.entity_id
_entity_poly.type
_entity_poly.pdbx_seq_one_letter_code
_entity_poly.pdbx_strand_id
1 'polypeptide(L)'
;MKKLWLPVLLALLTACGAKRSVTRILCYTKNTESAWVKQLQEAGQKEGWQIVFTGDRQYFQDDSLKNFSAVCVPFSLTDSLGYRDIPALKRYAEAGGGGILAVKDSGTVKQGWPWLREWNTLPESRALEQDKGRLYIVPATATAATIQPAVRYLVGNNAWPDYNKTLTIAPPDTSRYTYTVLDHGLDEPMELAILPGGNVLFVERKGAVKLYDARLRQTKTIGRFDVFSGIEDGLLGVALDPHYEKNHWVYFYYAPAGEKWYNKLVRLELHGDTLDMSSEKVLMEVPTQRRYCCHSAGYLFFGPQDLLYLSIGDNTNAEETHGYTPVDERAGRELSDDQASAANSMDLRGKILRIKPEPDGTYSIPDGNLFPKDGSKGRPEIYVMGCRNPYRFSVDMKNAFVYWGDVGPDTKVPSAEGSTLSFDEINQAKKPGFFGWPYFNGNNEAYPLLDYATMKERPGKDPTRPVNNSPHNTGTKELPPAQPAMIWYGDAASPVFPMVGKGGESAMAGPVFYADQFKDAPYKLSNYYDGKLFIYEWMRHWIMAVTLDSAGNYLRMEPFLENIDFAAPTDMKFAPDGSIYMLEYGTNWFSKNSNAKLVRITYSEGNRQPVANIRSSQLYGGAPLTVKLSANGSMDYDKGDKLTYTWKIGDKQLTGEQVDYTFAQPGVYKVDLTVSDDHGGKGTSSVDIKVGNTPPDVRILTSANKSFYWDNAALDYKVMVTDPEDGSPDSSKIKVTFDYLPMGKDFALVLANNGGGNTKFAKGHQLFWSLDCKSCHTENTASIGPSLLEVAKRYPDNEANVNKLAEKIIAGGSGSWGNRTMSAHPDMSAADAKEIVHYILSLSSEQGTLPMQGVQSFKAHVGKGTDGGYLLMATYTDKGANNIEPITGREYIMLKNPRVQAEDFDEGNVNVITITTAGLAYTAARNNSYMRFNRLYLDGVKSLQFNVQEQGLGGVVEIRLDRQDGPLAGQVAVKGGNAAAAGRTAGWKTVSAAIQPVTGQHDLYFVFKSADGKDGYLFNIDWIYFSNNN
;
A
#
# COMPACT_ATOMS: atom_id res chain seq x y z
N MET A 1 11.82 -85.03 -13.07
CA MET A 1 10.59 -84.63 -13.80
C MET A 1 10.74 -83.16 -14.17
N LYS A 2 11.45 -82.76 -15.23
CA LYS A 2 11.13 -82.72 -16.68
C LYS A 2 9.85 -81.93 -17.06
N LYS A 3 10.09 -80.65 -17.42
CA LYS A 3 9.54 -79.78 -18.48
C LYS A 3 8.04 -79.82 -18.83
N LEU A 4 7.41 -78.65 -18.81
CA LEU A 4 6.71 -78.08 -19.99
C LEU A 4 6.80 -76.54 -19.97
N TRP A 5 6.92 -75.94 -21.15
CA TRP A 5 7.03 -74.49 -21.44
C TRP A 5 5.65 -73.85 -21.62
N LEU A 6 5.49 -72.58 -21.21
CA LEU A 6 4.66 -71.57 -21.87
C LEU A 6 5.23 -70.17 -21.57
N PRO A 7 5.45 -69.28 -22.55
CA PRO A 7 6.04 -67.96 -22.31
C PRO A 7 4.98 -66.92 -21.89
N VAL A 8 5.29 -66.14 -20.86
CA VAL A 8 4.57 -64.93 -20.47
C VAL A 8 5.04 -63.80 -21.37
N LEU A 9 4.11 -63.26 -22.19
CA LEU A 9 4.34 -62.02 -22.93
C LEU A 9 4.26 -60.85 -21.95
N LEU A 10 5.41 -60.21 -21.73
CA LEU A 10 5.55 -58.96 -20.99
C LEU A 10 5.04 -57.82 -21.90
N ALA A 11 3.84 -57.31 -21.64
CA ALA A 11 3.38 -56.06 -22.25
C ALA A 11 3.98 -54.88 -21.48
N LEU A 12 5.04 -54.30 -22.05
CA LEU A 12 5.54 -52.96 -21.74
C LEU A 12 4.42 -51.93 -21.96
N LEU A 13 3.72 -51.54 -20.89
CA LEU A 13 2.95 -50.30 -20.85
C LEU A 13 3.94 -49.14 -20.73
N THR A 14 4.51 -48.72 -21.86
CA THR A 14 5.12 -47.41 -21.96
C THR A 14 4.03 -46.36 -21.76
N ALA A 15 4.18 -45.53 -20.72
CA ALA A 15 3.33 -44.37 -20.47
C ALA A 15 3.44 -43.38 -21.65
N CYS A 16 2.56 -43.52 -22.65
CA CYS A 16 2.30 -42.46 -23.62
C CYS A 16 1.62 -41.31 -22.88
N GLY A 17 2.37 -40.24 -22.59
CA GLY A 17 1.81 -39.01 -22.03
C GLY A 17 0.64 -38.51 -22.88
N ALA A 18 -0.44 -38.10 -22.22
CA ALA A 18 -1.62 -37.55 -22.90
C ALA A 18 -1.22 -36.38 -23.81
N LYS A 19 -1.78 -36.32 -25.02
CA LYS A 19 -1.58 -35.23 -25.97
C LYS A 19 -2.81 -34.35 -25.99
N ARG A 20 -2.65 -33.06 -26.33
CA ARG A 20 -3.78 -32.19 -26.62
C ARG A 20 -4.42 -32.61 -27.94
N SER A 21 -5.75 -32.61 -27.99
CA SER A 21 -6.53 -32.90 -29.21
C SER A 21 -6.53 -31.75 -30.20
N VAL A 22 -6.20 -30.53 -29.76
CA VAL A 22 -6.20 -29.31 -30.57
C VAL A 22 -4.86 -28.58 -30.40
N THR A 23 -4.34 -28.00 -31.48
CA THR A 23 -3.20 -27.09 -31.43
C THR A 23 -3.69 -25.69 -31.13
N ARG A 24 -3.35 -25.16 -29.96
CA ARG A 24 -3.74 -23.81 -29.51
C ARG A 24 -2.50 -22.93 -29.40
N ILE A 25 -2.53 -21.75 -29.98
CA ILE A 25 -1.42 -20.79 -29.96
C ILE A 25 -1.87 -19.56 -29.19
N LEU A 26 -1.15 -19.22 -28.11
CA LEU A 26 -1.33 -17.92 -27.45
C LEU A 26 -0.48 -16.90 -28.18
N CYS A 27 -1.04 -15.78 -28.61
CA CYS A 27 -0.30 -14.69 -29.24
C CYS A 27 -0.46 -13.42 -28.42
N TYR A 28 0.62 -12.99 -27.76
CA TYR A 28 0.62 -11.83 -26.89
C TYR A 28 0.72 -10.54 -27.71
N THR A 29 -0.41 -10.05 -28.20
CA THR A 29 -0.58 -8.78 -28.90
C THR A 29 -2.05 -8.38 -28.94
N LYS A 30 -2.32 -7.06 -28.86
CA LYS A 30 -3.64 -6.48 -29.21
C LYS A 30 -3.74 -6.07 -30.67
N ASN A 31 -2.60 -5.95 -31.36
CA ASN A 31 -2.54 -5.51 -32.75
C ASN A 31 -2.64 -6.71 -33.70
N THR A 32 -3.87 -7.09 -34.03
CA THR A 32 -4.15 -8.17 -34.97
C THR A 32 -3.88 -7.81 -36.43
N GLU A 33 -3.56 -6.56 -36.73
CA GLU A 33 -3.37 -6.05 -38.09
C GLU A 33 -1.91 -6.00 -38.55
N SER A 34 -0.96 -6.25 -37.65
CA SER A 34 0.46 -6.25 -37.99
C SER A 34 0.80 -7.33 -39.03
N ALA A 35 1.79 -7.03 -39.89
CA ALA A 35 2.13 -7.88 -41.03
C ALA A 35 2.45 -9.32 -40.61
N TRP A 36 3.27 -9.51 -39.57
CA TRP A 36 3.62 -10.85 -39.08
C TRP A 36 2.42 -11.58 -38.44
N VAL A 37 1.47 -10.86 -37.81
CA VAL A 37 0.24 -11.48 -37.28
C VAL A 37 -0.61 -12.02 -38.42
N LYS A 38 -0.75 -11.29 -39.53
CA LYS A 38 -1.45 -11.78 -40.72
C LYS A 38 -0.81 -13.06 -41.27
N GLN A 39 0.53 -13.11 -41.27
CA GLN A 39 1.27 -14.31 -41.67
C GLN A 39 1.09 -15.49 -40.70
N LEU A 40 0.99 -15.24 -39.39
CA LEU A 40 0.64 -16.25 -38.39
C LEU A 40 -0.81 -16.76 -38.54
N GLN A 41 -1.76 -15.86 -38.83
CA GLN A 41 -3.16 -16.21 -39.09
C GLN A 41 -3.28 -17.06 -40.36
N GLU A 42 -2.58 -16.70 -41.43
CA GLU A 42 -2.55 -17.48 -42.68
C GLU A 42 -1.98 -18.89 -42.44
N ALA A 43 -0.85 -18.99 -41.73
CA ALA A 43 -0.28 -20.28 -41.34
C ALA A 43 -1.25 -21.09 -40.45
N GLY A 44 -1.92 -20.45 -39.49
CA GLY A 44 -2.89 -21.07 -38.60
C GLY A 44 -4.13 -21.57 -39.31
N GLN A 45 -4.68 -20.81 -40.27
CA GLN A 45 -5.81 -21.23 -41.10
C GLN A 45 -5.46 -22.47 -41.93
N LYS A 46 -4.27 -22.49 -42.54
CA LYS A 46 -3.79 -23.62 -43.34
C LYS A 46 -3.60 -24.90 -42.52
N GLU A 47 -3.23 -24.76 -41.25
CA GLU A 47 -2.95 -25.90 -40.34
C GLU A 47 -4.10 -26.25 -39.39
N GLY A 48 -5.18 -25.45 -39.36
CA GLY A 48 -6.29 -25.63 -38.42
C GLY A 48 -5.94 -25.29 -36.97
N TRP A 49 -5.00 -24.37 -36.71
CA TRP A 49 -4.64 -23.94 -35.36
C TRP A 49 -5.67 -22.96 -34.78
N GLN A 50 -5.95 -23.08 -33.49
CA GLN A 50 -6.72 -22.09 -32.74
C GLN A 50 -5.77 -21.03 -32.17
N ILE A 51 -5.83 -19.81 -32.67
CA ILE A 51 -4.98 -18.71 -32.20
C ILE A 51 -5.79 -17.79 -31.27
N VAL A 52 -5.26 -17.54 -30.08
CA VAL A 52 -5.83 -16.60 -29.10
C VAL A 52 -4.94 -15.37 -29.07
N PHE A 53 -5.47 -14.23 -29.53
CA PHE A 53 -4.80 -12.93 -29.44
C PHE A 53 -5.19 -12.24 -28.13
N THR A 54 -4.21 -11.77 -27.38
CA THR A 54 -4.47 -11.07 -26.12
C THR A 54 -3.33 -10.11 -25.79
N GLY A 55 -3.65 -8.97 -25.17
CA GLY A 55 -2.66 -8.14 -24.46
C GLY A 55 -2.73 -8.30 -22.95
N ASP A 56 -3.50 -9.27 -22.47
CA ASP A 56 -3.71 -9.53 -21.05
C ASP A 56 -2.60 -10.42 -20.49
N ARG A 57 -1.91 -9.90 -19.48
CA ARG A 57 -0.80 -10.58 -18.79
C ARG A 57 -1.29 -11.73 -17.92
N GLN A 58 -2.58 -11.78 -17.55
CA GLN A 58 -3.17 -12.86 -16.75
C GLN A 58 -3.08 -14.25 -17.43
N TYR A 59 -2.75 -14.31 -18.72
CA TYR A 59 -2.45 -15.57 -19.40
C TYR A 59 -1.07 -16.14 -19.03
N PHE A 60 -0.14 -15.34 -18.52
CA PHE A 60 1.22 -15.74 -18.15
C PHE A 60 1.27 -16.31 -16.73
N GLN A 61 0.55 -17.41 -16.55
CA GLN A 61 0.55 -18.24 -15.35
C GLN A 61 0.44 -19.71 -15.75
N ASP A 62 1.04 -20.61 -14.98
CA ASP A 62 1.16 -22.03 -15.33
C ASP A 62 -0.19 -22.67 -15.74
N ASP A 63 -1.26 -22.34 -15.01
CA ASP A 63 -2.62 -22.84 -15.24
C ASP A 63 -3.25 -22.39 -16.56
N SER A 64 -2.88 -21.21 -17.05
CA SER A 64 -3.31 -20.70 -18.34
C SER A 64 -2.43 -21.26 -19.45
N LEU A 65 -1.10 -21.13 -19.30
CA LEU A 65 -0.11 -21.50 -20.31
C LEU A 65 -0.16 -23.00 -20.64
N LYS A 66 -0.52 -23.87 -19.69
CA LYS A 66 -0.63 -25.32 -19.94
C LYS A 66 -1.59 -25.69 -21.07
N ASN A 67 -2.58 -24.84 -21.35
CA ASN A 67 -3.58 -25.06 -22.38
C ASN A 67 -3.10 -24.72 -23.79
N PHE A 68 -1.90 -24.15 -23.94
CA PHE A 68 -1.36 -23.72 -25.23
C PHE A 68 -0.20 -24.62 -25.70
N SER A 69 -0.23 -24.95 -26.98
CA SER A 69 0.77 -25.74 -27.69
C SER A 69 2.01 -24.92 -28.06
N ALA A 70 1.86 -23.60 -28.23
CA ALA A 70 2.97 -22.65 -28.31
C ALA A 70 2.52 -21.26 -27.86
N VAL A 71 3.49 -20.43 -27.45
CA VAL A 71 3.28 -19.04 -27.04
C VAL A 71 4.08 -18.13 -27.98
N CYS A 72 3.42 -17.16 -28.61
CA CYS A 72 4.01 -16.16 -29.48
C CYS A 72 4.15 -14.83 -28.74
N VAL A 73 5.36 -14.29 -28.68
CA VAL A 73 5.69 -13.04 -27.96
C VAL A 73 6.56 -12.14 -28.85
N PRO A 74 6.12 -10.93 -29.20
CA PRO A 74 6.98 -9.96 -29.87
C PRO A 74 7.93 -9.27 -28.89
N PHE A 75 9.14 -8.93 -29.35
CA PHE A 75 10.18 -8.28 -28.53
C PHE A 75 9.66 -6.97 -27.93
N SER A 76 8.88 -6.20 -28.71
CA SER A 76 8.32 -4.91 -28.30
C SER A 76 7.37 -4.98 -27.10
N LEU A 77 6.82 -6.16 -26.79
CA LEU A 77 5.92 -6.37 -25.65
C LEU A 77 6.57 -7.17 -24.51
N THR A 78 7.84 -7.53 -24.62
CA THR A 78 8.54 -8.19 -23.50
C THR A 78 8.71 -7.27 -22.29
N ASP A 79 8.79 -5.96 -22.50
CA ASP A 79 8.91 -4.96 -21.44
C ASP A 79 7.61 -4.80 -20.63
N SER A 80 6.44 -5.12 -21.22
CA SER A 80 5.19 -5.09 -20.48
C SER A 80 4.99 -6.28 -19.56
N LEU A 81 5.74 -7.38 -19.72
CA LEU A 81 5.71 -8.54 -18.81
C LEU A 81 6.48 -8.22 -17.52
N GLY A 82 6.04 -8.74 -16.38
CA GLY A 82 6.60 -8.42 -15.06
C GLY A 82 7.28 -9.60 -14.36
N TYR A 83 7.45 -9.45 -13.05
CA TYR A 83 8.17 -10.41 -12.21
C TYR A 83 7.45 -11.75 -12.01
N ARG A 84 6.13 -11.82 -12.25
CA ARG A 84 5.34 -13.06 -12.28
C ARG A 84 5.29 -13.70 -13.67
N ASP A 85 5.16 -12.87 -14.71
CA ASP A 85 4.90 -13.35 -16.07
C ASP A 85 6.13 -14.00 -16.72
N ILE A 86 7.33 -13.42 -16.53
CA ILE A 86 8.55 -13.94 -17.15
C ILE A 86 8.95 -15.29 -16.54
N PRO A 87 8.94 -15.48 -15.20
CA PRO A 87 9.13 -16.81 -14.64
C PRO A 87 8.10 -17.83 -15.13
N ALA A 88 6.82 -17.46 -15.28
CA ALA A 88 5.81 -18.36 -15.83
C ALA A 88 6.10 -18.74 -17.30
N LEU A 89 6.52 -17.78 -18.13
CA LEU A 89 6.93 -18.06 -19.51
C LEU A 89 8.15 -18.98 -19.58
N LYS A 90 9.15 -18.75 -18.73
CA LYS A 90 10.35 -19.59 -18.65
C LYS A 90 10.01 -21.00 -18.15
N ARG A 91 9.18 -21.12 -17.11
CA ARG A 91 8.66 -22.40 -16.61
C ARG A 91 7.89 -23.16 -17.69
N TYR A 92 7.07 -22.49 -18.48
CA TYR A 92 6.37 -23.11 -19.61
C TYR A 92 7.34 -23.72 -20.64
N ALA A 93 8.45 -23.03 -20.94
CA ALA A 93 9.50 -23.56 -21.82
C ALA A 93 10.20 -24.78 -21.20
N GLU A 94 10.61 -24.69 -19.93
CA GLU A 94 11.29 -25.75 -19.18
C GLU A 94 10.42 -27.01 -18.98
N ALA A 95 9.11 -26.83 -18.78
CA ALA A 95 8.16 -27.91 -18.55
C ALA A 95 7.95 -28.82 -19.77
N GLY A 96 8.36 -28.37 -20.96
CA GLY A 96 8.18 -29.10 -22.21
C GLY A 96 6.72 -29.14 -22.68
N GLY A 97 6.42 -29.91 -23.73
CA GLY A 97 5.05 -30.01 -24.27
C GLY A 97 4.54 -28.80 -25.08
N GLY A 98 5.35 -27.74 -25.15
CA GLY A 98 5.13 -26.57 -26.01
C GLY A 98 6.44 -25.86 -26.35
N GLY A 99 6.36 -24.62 -26.85
CA GLY A 99 7.52 -23.81 -27.20
C GLY A 99 7.17 -22.34 -27.42
N ILE A 100 8.20 -21.50 -27.50
CA ILE A 100 8.07 -20.05 -27.65
C ILE A 100 8.42 -19.62 -29.07
N LEU A 101 7.50 -18.92 -29.73
CA LEU A 101 7.75 -18.17 -30.97
C LEU A 101 8.04 -16.72 -30.58
N ALA A 102 9.29 -16.28 -30.72
CA ALA A 102 9.63 -14.89 -30.47
C ALA A 102 9.68 -14.10 -31.78
N VAL A 103 9.04 -12.94 -31.82
CA VAL A 103 9.02 -12.07 -33.01
C VAL A 103 9.92 -10.87 -32.78
N LYS A 104 11.00 -10.78 -33.55
CA LYS A 104 11.98 -9.69 -33.44
C LYS A 104 11.52 -8.50 -34.28
N ASP A 105 10.57 -7.75 -33.72
CA ASP A 105 10.04 -6.50 -34.26
C ASP A 105 10.79 -5.26 -33.74
N SER A 106 11.63 -5.45 -32.73
CA SER A 106 12.47 -4.47 -32.03
C SER A 106 13.64 -5.22 -31.37
N GLY A 107 14.46 -4.53 -30.58
CA GLY A 107 15.38 -5.19 -29.64
C GLY A 107 14.74 -5.34 -28.26
N THR A 108 14.99 -6.44 -27.54
CA THR A 108 14.57 -6.54 -26.13
C THR A 108 15.47 -5.63 -25.29
N VAL A 109 14.89 -4.70 -24.52
CA VAL A 109 15.67 -3.69 -23.76
C VAL A 109 15.74 -4.00 -22.25
N LYS A 110 15.10 -5.08 -21.81
CA LYS A 110 14.90 -5.37 -20.38
C LYS A 110 16.17 -5.76 -19.63
N GLN A 111 16.88 -4.76 -19.09
CA GLN A 111 18.18 -4.93 -18.43
C GLN A 111 18.17 -5.95 -17.28
N GLY A 112 17.07 -6.03 -16.51
CA GLY A 112 16.96 -6.92 -15.35
C GLY A 112 16.66 -8.39 -15.60
N TRP A 113 16.55 -8.81 -16.87
CA TRP A 113 16.24 -10.21 -17.25
C TRP A 113 17.26 -10.75 -18.25
N PRO A 114 18.42 -11.26 -17.78
CA PRO A 114 19.47 -11.84 -18.64
C PRO A 114 18.94 -12.88 -19.63
N TRP A 115 18.02 -13.74 -19.18
CA TRP A 115 17.39 -14.79 -19.99
C TRP A 115 16.69 -14.27 -21.26
N LEU A 116 16.00 -13.12 -21.18
CA LEU A 116 15.39 -12.47 -22.35
C LEU A 116 16.43 -11.72 -23.19
N ARG A 117 17.43 -11.07 -22.55
CA ARG A 117 18.47 -10.32 -23.27
C ARG A 117 19.28 -11.21 -24.20
N GLU A 118 19.51 -12.47 -23.84
CA GLU A 118 20.17 -13.45 -24.71
C GLU A 118 19.48 -13.55 -26.08
N TRP A 119 18.15 -13.38 -26.15
CA TRP A 119 17.39 -13.47 -27.40
C TRP A 119 17.82 -12.44 -28.46
N ASN A 120 18.34 -11.28 -28.06
CA ASN A 120 18.88 -10.29 -28.99
C ASN A 120 20.05 -10.83 -29.83
N THR A 121 20.83 -11.75 -29.24
CA THR A 121 22.04 -12.32 -29.85
C THR A 121 21.80 -13.67 -30.52
N LEU A 122 20.64 -14.29 -30.25
CA LEU A 122 20.28 -15.57 -30.82
C LEU A 122 19.92 -15.42 -32.32
N PRO A 123 20.32 -16.39 -33.15
CA PRO A 123 20.08 -16.33 -34.59
C PRO A 123 18.62 -16.61 -34.95
N GLU A 124 18.13 -15.85 -35.92
CA GLU A 124 16.76 -15.90 -36.41
C GLU A 124 16.53 -17.07 -37.39
N SER A 125 15.26 -17.38 -37.60
CA SER A 125 14.76 -18.30 -38.63
C SER A 125 15.32 -19.72 -38.55
N ARG A 126 15.66 -20.21 -37.35
CA ARG A 126 16.05 -21.60 -37.10
C ARG A 126 15.54 -22.13 -35.77
N ALA A 127 15.49 -23.45 -35.65
CA ALA A 127 15.17 -24.13 -34.39
C ALA A 127 16.26 -23.87 -33.34
N LEU A 128 15.83 -23.47 -32.14
CA LEU A 128 16.69 -23.25 -30.99
C LEU A 128 16.18 -24.03 -29.79
N GLU A 129 17.08 -24.36 -28.87
CA GLU A 129 16.75 -24.85 -27.54
C GLU A 129 17.34 -23.91 -26.49
N GLN A 130 16.53 -23.53 -25.50
CA GLN A 130 16.96 -22.75 -24.33
C GLN A 130 16.30 -23.39 -23.09
N ASP A 131 17.10 -23.71 -22.08
CA ASP A 131 16.65 -24.42 -20.86
C ASP A 131 15.87 -25.72 -21.15
N LYS A 132 16.28 -26.48 -22.19
CA LYS A 132 15.61 -27.69 -22.70
C LYS A 132 14.21 -27.44 -23.29
N GLY A 133 13.77 -26.18 -23.35
CA GLY A 133 12.56 -25.74 -24.03
C GLY A 133 12.82 -25.40 -25.50
N ARG A 134 11.78 -25.48 -26.32
CA ARG A 134 11.86 -25.14 -27.75
C ARG A 134 11.62 -23.65 -27.95
N LEU A 135 12.54 -23.00 -28.64
CA LEU A 135 12.50 -21.59 -28.99
C LEU A 135 12.68 -21.43 -30.50
N TYR A 136 11.97 -20.47 -31.09
CA TYR A 136 12.15 -20.10 -32.49
C TYR A 136 11.99 -18.58 -32.59
N ILE A 137 12.99 -17.90 -33.14
CA ILE A 137 12.97 -16.45 -33.32
C ILE A 137 12.76 -16.14 -34.80
N VAL A 138 11.81 -15.28 -35.13
CA VAL A 138 11.55 -14.84 -36.51
C VAL A 138 11.63 -13.32 -36.63
N PRO A 139 12.09 -12.77 -37.77
CA PRO A 139 12.01 -11.34 -38.01
C PRO A 139 10.55 -10.90 -38.13
N ALA A 140 10.25 -9.63 -37.86
CA ALA A 140 8.90 -9.07 -38.10
C ALA A 140 8.44 -9.13 -39.57
N THR A 141 9.35 -9.40 -40.51
CA THR A 141 9.06 -9.62 -41.94
C THR A 141 8.82 -11.09 -42.31
N ALA A 142 8.80 -12.00 -41.33
CA ALA A 142 8.63 -13.43 -41.59
C ALA A 142 7.30 -13.75 -42.26
N THR A 143 7.37 -14.58 -43.30
CA THR A 143 6.21 -15.02 -44.07
C THR A 143 5.55 -16.26 -43.45
N ALA A 144 4.32 -16.58 -43.87
CA ALA A 144 3.62 -17.79 -43.46
C ALA A 144 4.44 -19.07 -43.73
N ALA A 145 5.24 -19.07 -44.82
CA ALA A 145 6.14 -20.17 -45.16
C ALA A 145 7.29 -20.37 -44.15
N THR A 146 7.65 -19.32 -43.39
CA THR A 146 8.65 -19.38 -42.31
C THR A 146 8.00 -19.68 -40.97
N ILE A 147 6.86 -19.03 -40.66
CA ILE A 147 6.14 -19.20 -39.39
C ILE A 147 5.54 -20.60 -39.26
N GLN A 148 5.03 -21.19 -40.34
CA GLN A 148 4.42 -22.51 -40.33
C GLN A 148 5.37 -23.62 -39.81
N PRO A 149 6.57 -23.84 -40.39
CA PRO A 149 7.51 -24.83 -39.88
C PRO A 149 8.05 -24.46 -38.48
N ALA A 150 8.20 -23.17 -38.16
CA ALA A 150 8.60 -22.72 -36.83
C ALA A 150 7.60 -23.17 -35.75
N VAL A 151 6.32 -22.87 -35.92
CA VAL A 151 5.28 -23.27 -34.95
C VAL A 151 5.15 -24.80 -34.89
N ARG A 152 5.28 -25.53 -36.01
CA ARG A 152 5.31 -27.00 -35.99
C ARG A 152 6.44 -27.55 -35.11
N TYR A 153 7.64 -26.97 -35.21
CA TYR A 153 8.75 -27.31 -34.32
C TYR A 153 8.40 -27.07 -32.85
N LEU A 154 7.86 -25.88 -32.54
CA LEU A 154 7.48 -25.47 -31.18
C LEU A 154 6.36 -26.34 -30.59
N VAL A 155 5.40 -26.79 -31.39
CA VAL A 155 4.32 -27.69 -30.96
C VAL A 155 4.84 -29.11 -30.79
N GLY A 156 5.60 -29.62 -31.77
CA GLY A 156 6.12 -31.01 -31.82
C GLY A 156 5.03 -32.04 -31.61
N ASN A 157 5.12 -32.85 -30.53
CA ASN A 157 4.15 -33.91 -30.27
C ASN A 157 2.83 -33.43 -29.62
N ASN A 158 2.70 -32.13 -29.34
CA ASN A 158 1.56 -31.50 -28.67
C ASN A 158 1.21 -32.10 -27.29
N ALA A 159 2.21 -32.57 -26.53
CA ALA A 159 2.04 -33.08 -25.17
C ALA A 159 1.73 -31.95 -24.17
N TRP A 160 1.08 -32.26 -23.05
CA TRP A 160 0.92 -31.31 -21.95
C TRP A 160 2.27 -31.01 -21.26
N PRO A 161 2.53 -29.77 -20.80
CA PRO A 161 3.71 -29.44 -20.00
C PRO A 161 3.68 -30.16 -18.66
N ASP A 162 4.86 -30.53 -18.19
CA ASP A 162 5.07 -31.13 -16.89
C ASP A 162 5.86 -30.17 -16.01
N TYR A 163 5.13 -29.31 -15.29
CA TYR A 163 5.75 -28.27 -14.47
C TYR A 163 6.58 -28.81 -13.31
N ASN A 164 6.47 -30.10 -12.97
CA ASN A 164 7.34 -30.73 -11.98
C ASN A 164 8.80 -30.86 -12.46
N LYS A 165 9.06 -30.67 -13.76
CA LYS A 165 10.41 -30.70 -14.35
C LYS A 165 11.10 -29.34 -14.39
N THR A 166 10.38 -28.28 -14.00
CA THR A 166 10.90 -26.91 -14.09
C THR A 166 11.98 -26.67 -13.03
N LEU A 167 12.99 -25.88 -13.40
CA LEU A 167 14.04 -25.42 -12.50
C LEU A 167 13.75 -24.00 -12.00
N THR A 168 13.07 -23.20 -12.81
CA THR A 168 12.67 -21.85 -12.45
C THR A 168 11.57 -21.89 -11.40
N ILE A 169 11.81 -21.27 -10.25
CA ILE A 169 10.85 -21.19 -9.15
C ILE A 169 9.86 -20.06 -9.45
N ALA A 170 8.57 -20.32 -9.28
CA ALA A 170 7.53 -19.30 -9.41
C ALA A 170 7.58 -18.34 -8.21
N PRO A 171 7.34 -17.02 -8.40
CA PRO A 171 7.13 -16.13 -7.27
C PRO A 171 5.95 -16.61 -6.43
N PRO A 172 6.07 -16.67 -5.09
CA PRO A 172 4.98 -17.16 -4.26
C PRO A 172 3.75 -16.26 -4.34
N ASP A 173 2.58 -16.88 -4.16
CA ASP A 173 1.34 -16.13 -3.99
C ASP A 173 1.31 -15.46 -2.60
N THR A 174 0.80 -14.23 -2.51
CA THR A 174 0.75 -13.48 -1.25
C THR A 174 -0.16 -14.15 -0.21
N SER A 175 -1.13 -14.96 -0.63
CA SER A 175 -1.96 -15.79 0.27
C SER A 175 -1.18 -16.85 1.06
N ARG A 176 0.08 -17.13 0.70
CA ARG A 176 0.96 -18.03 1.46
C ARG A 176 1.57 -17.38 2.70
N TYR A 177 1.35 -16.08 2.88
CA TYR A 177 1.87 -15.30 3.98
C TYR A 177 0.76 -14.93 4.95
N THR A 178 1.05 -15.07 6.24
CA THR A 178 0.14 -14.66 7.31
C THR A 178 0.73 -13.45 8.00
N TYR A 179 0.08 -12.30 7.89
CA TYR A 179 0.44 -11.06 8.58
C TYR A 179 -0.28 -11.01 9.94
N THR A 180 0.47 -11.03 11.04
CA THR A 180 -0.07 -11.05 12.41
C THR A 180 0.39 -9.82 13.18
N VAL A 181 -0.56 -9.02 13.68
CA VAL A 181 -0.26 -7.93 14.61
C VAL A 181 -0.06 -8.51 16.01
N LEU A 182 1.13 -8.34 16.56
CA LEU A 182 1.50 -8.81 17.90
C LEU A 182 1.19 -7.76 18.97
N ASP A 183 1.42 -6.49 18.65
CA ASP A 183 1.10 -5.33 19.48
C ASP A 183 0.85 -4.10 18.60
N HIS A 184 0.12 -3.11 19.13
CA HIS A 184 -0.17 -1.87 18.43
C HIS A 184 -0.32 -0.68 19.39
N GLY A 185 -0.39 0.54 18.85
CA GLY A 185 -0.47 1.73 19.70
C GLY A 185 0.88 2.16 20.26
N LEU A 186 1.98 1.89 19.56
CA LEU A 186 3.35 2.14 20.02
C LEU A 186 3.72 3.64 19.98
N ASP A 187 4.65 4.05 20.85
CA ASP A 187 5.15 5.44 20.93
C ASP A 187 6.51 5.56 20.25
N GLU A 188 6.50 5.82 18.95
CA GLU A 188 7.71 6.01 18.13
C GLU A 188 8.68 4.81 18.23
N PRO A 189 8.26 3.60 17.79
CA PRO A 189 9.12 2.42 17.84
C PRO A 189 10.30 2.57 16.86
N MET A 190 11.51 2.27 17.33
CA MET A 190 12.74 2.51 16.57
C MET A 190 13.37 1.21 16.04
N GLU A 191 13.88 0.35 16.93
CA GLU A 191 14.55 -0.89 16.53
C GLU A 191 14.08 -2.06 17.42
N LEU A 192 14.03 -3.26 16.84
CA LEU A 192 13.68 -4.51 17.51
C LEU A 192 14.87 -5.48 17.56
N ALA A 193 14.88 -6.38 18.53
CA ALA A 193 15.76 -7.53 18.58
C ALA A 193 15.00 -8.77 19.05
N ILE A 194 15.25 -9.91 18.39
CA ILE A 194 14.49 -11.14 18.60
C ILE A 194 15.26 -12.03 19.57
N LEU A 195 14.68 -12.30 20.73
CA LEU A 195 15.26 -13.18 21.75
C LEU A 195 14.99 -14.66 21.44
N PRO A 196 15.74 -15.58 22.07
CA PRO A 196 15.40 -17.00 22.10
C PRO A 196 13.93 -17.23 22.48
N GLY A 197 13.27 -18.19 21.83
CA GLY A 197 11.86 -18.51 22.06
C GLY A 197 10.85 -17.56 21.41
N GLY A 198 11.30 -16.55 20.66
CA GLY A 198 10.43 -15.66 19.88
C GLY A 198 9.92 -14.44 20.65
N ASN A 199 10.41 -14.19 21.86
CA ASN A 199 10.18 -12.92 22.54
C ASN A 199 10.86 -11.78 21.76
N VAL A 200 10.31 -10.58 21.82
CA VAL A 200 10.85 -9.43 21.07
C VAL A 200 11.15 -8.29 22.03
N LEU A 201 12.42 -7.90 22.09
CA LEU A 201 12.86 -6.66 22.70
C LEU A 201 12.71 -5.56 21.66
N PHE A 202 12.16 -4.41 22.00
CA PHE A 202 12.19 -3.25 21.10
C PHE A 202 12.22 -1.96 21.89
N VAL A 203 12.65 -0.89 21.25
CA VAL A 203 12.81 0.41 21.90
C VAL A 203 11.94 1.48 21.28
N GLU A 204 11.46 2.38 22.12
CA GLU A 204 10.69 3.56 21.75
C GLU A 204 11.57 4.81 21.92
N ARG A 205 11.52 5.75 20.96
CA ARG A 205 12.45 6.89 20.90
C ARG A 205 12.47 7.72 22.19
N LYS A 206 11.35 7.82 22.90
CA LYS A 206 11.21 8.52 24.19
C LYS A 206 11.79 7.76 25.40
N GLY A 207 12.58 6.71 25.15
CA GLY A 207 13.43 6.05 26.15
C GLY A 207 12.87 4.75 26.71
N ALA A 208 11.68 4.30 26.33
CA ALA A 208 11.12 3.07 26.87
C ALA A 208 11.72 1.83 26.20
N VAL A 209 12.02 0.80 27.01
CA VAL A 209 12.42 -0.53 26.55
C VAL A 209 11.25 -1.48 26.75
N LYS A 210 10.79 -2.10 25.67
CA LYS A 210 9.62 -2.97 25.61
C LYS A 210 10.05 -4.41 25.39
N LEU A 211 9.34 -5.34 26.05
CA LEU A 211 9.49 -6.77 25.84
C LEU A 211 8.11 -7.37 25.54
N TYR A 212 7.96 -7.91 24.33
CA TYR A 212 6.84 -8.77 23.95
C TYR A 212 7.15 -10.22 24.34
N ASP A 213 6.32 -10.79 25.21
CA ASP A 213 6.35 -12.20 25.56
C ASP A 213 5.47 -12.99 24.59
N ALA A 214 6.07 -13.82 23.74
CA ALA A 214 5.36 -14.56 22.70
C ALA A 214 4.43 -15.65 23.25
N ARG A 215 4.73 -16.17 24.44
CA ARG A 215 3.91 -17.19 25.11
C ARG A 215 2.67 -16.56 25.74
N LEU A 216 2.84 -15.41 26.40
CA LEU A 216 1.74 -14.67 27.04
C LEU A 216 0.98 -13.78 26.06
N ARG A 217 1.57 -13.50 24.89
CA ARG A 217 1.07 -12.55 23.88
C ARG A 217 0.81 -11.17 24.46
N GLN A 218 1.76 -10.69 25.26
CA GLN A 218 1.67 -9.43 25.97
C GLN A 218 2.97 -8.66 25.88
N THR A 219 2.88 -7.35 25.68
CA THR A 219 4.00 -6.43 25.77
C THR A 219 4.03 -5.76 27.13
N LYS A 220 5.22 -5.62 27.70
CA LYS A 220 5.47 -4.81 28.90
C LYS A 220 6.67 -3.88 28.71
N THR A 221 6.67 -2.78 29.44
CA THR A 221 7.87 -1.95 29.60
C THR A 221 8.75 -2.55 30.69
N ILE A 222 10.00 -2.89 30.37
CA ILE A 222 10.95 -3.52 31.30
C ILE A 222 12.07 -2.58 31.76
N GLY A 223 12.19 -1.42 31.13
CA GLY A 223 13.21 -0.42 31.45
C GLY A 223 12.91 0.91 30.80
N ARG A 224 13.59 1.95 31.28
CA ARG A 224 13.49 3.29 30.72
C ARG A 224 14.83 4.02 30.83
N PHE A 225 15.31 4.56 29.71
CA PHE A 225 16.43 5.47 29.65
C PHE A 225 15.95 6.91 29.84
N ASP A 226 16.73 7.70 30.56
CA ASP A 226 16.53 9.15 30.61
C ASP A 226 17.21 9.79 29.40
N VAL A 227 16.39 10.23 28.44
CA VAL A 227 16.85 10.64 27.11
C VAL A 227 16.46 12.07 26.79
N PHE A 228 17.32 12.74 26.03
CA PHE A 228 16.89 13.90 25.26
C PHE A 228 16.10 13.38 24.05
N SER A 229 14.79 13.65 24.03
CA SER A 229 13.88 13.23 22.95
C SER A 229 13.39 14.41 22.10
N GLY A 230 14.09 15.54 22.13
CA GLY A 230 13.83 16.65 21.21
C GLY A 230 14.40 16.32 19.83
N ILE A 231 13.79 16.88 18.77
CA ILE A 231 14.25 16.63 17.40
C ILE A 231 14.19 15.11 17.10
N GLU A 232 15.22 14.51 16.52
CA GLU A 232 15.29 13.09 16.14
C GLU A 232 16.06 12.23 17.13
N ASP A 233 16.73 12.83 18.12
CA ASP A 233 17.47 12.12 19.15
C ASP A 233 16.53 11.38 20.12
N GLY A 234 17.07 10.40 20.84
CA GLY A 234 16.33 9.61 21.82
C GLY A 234 17.02 8.28 22.09
N LEU A 235 16.24 7.25 22.39
CA LEU A 235 16.70 5.86 22.38
C LEU A 235 16.52 5.30 20.96
N LEU A 236 17.62 5.10 20.24
CA LEU A 236 17.61 4.94 18.78
C LEU A 236 17.84 3.49 18.34
N GLY A 237 18.77 2.79 18.98
CA GLY A 237 19.19 1.46 18.55
C GLY A 237 19.22 0.45 19.68
N VAL A 238 18.98 -0.82 19.32
CA VAL A 238 19.08 -1.98 20.22
C VAL A 238 19.58 -3.22 19.46
N ALA A 239 20.57 -3.91 20.02
CA ALA A 239 21.05 -5.18 19.45
C ALA A 239 21.40 -6.19 20.55
N LEU A 240 21.07 -7.46 20.31
CA LEU A 240 21.53 -8.55 21.16
C LEU A 240 22.97 -8.91 20.77
N ASP A 241 23.79 -9.21 21.78
CA ASP A 241 25.07 -9.86 21.53
C ASP A 241 24.87 -11.21 20.83
N PRO A 242 25.71 -11.61 19.85
CA PRO A 242 25.59 -12.93 19.20
C PRO A 242 25.69 -14.11 20.17
N HIS A 243 26.25 -13.91 21.36
CA HIS A 243 26.33 -14.89 22.45
C HIS A 243 25.37 -14.56 23.62
N TYR A 244 24.28 -13.84 23.35
CA TYR A 244 23.27 -13.43 24.35
C TYR A 244 22.80 -14.56 25.27
N GLU A 245 22.62 -15.77 24.76
CA GLU A 245 22.22 -16.94 25.57
C GLU A 245 23.20 -17.29 26.70
N LYS A 246 24.45 -16.82 26.61
CA LYS A 246 25.51 -17.08 27.58
C LYS A 246 25.86 -15.87 28.44
N ASN A 247 25.94 -14.69 27.82
CA ASN A 247 26.41 -13.47 28.50
C ASN A 247 25.28 -12.52 28.90
N HIS A 248 24.07 -12.72 28.37
CA HIS A 248 22.90 -11.87 28.59
C HIS A 248 23.12 -10.40 28.17
N TRP A 249 24.07 -10.12 27.28
CA TRP A 249 24.41 -8.76 26.88
C TRP A 249 23.50 -8.20 25.80
N VAL A 250 23.09 -6.94 26.01
CA VAL A 250 22.30 -6.14 25.08
C VAL A 250 22.96 -4.79 24.92
N TYR A 251 23.04 -4.31 23.68
CA TYR A 251 23.63 -3.03 23.32
C TYR A 251 22.54 -2.02 23.00
N PHE A 252 22.74 -0.77 23.42
CA PHE A 252 21.82 0.33 23.15
C PHE A 252 22.59 1.55 22.66
N TYR A 253 22.00 2.29 21.73
CA TYR A 253 22.49 3.60 21.32
C TYR A 253 21.45 4.66 21.65
N TYR A 254 21.80 5.63 22.48
CA TYR A 254 20.85 6.63 22.97
C TYR A 254 21.48 8.00 23.21
N ALA A 255 20.63 9.03 23.19
CA ALA A 255 20.96 10.41 23.51
C ALA A 255 20.61 10.72 24.98
N PRO A 256 21.59 10.79 25.90
CA PRO A 256 21.30 11.07 27.31
C PRO A 256 20.67 12.45 27.49
N ALA A 257 19.76 12.57 28.45
CA ALA A 257 19.28 13.87 28.91
C ALA A 257 20.42 14.72 29.50
N GLY A 258 20.21 16.04 29.58
CA GLY A 258 21.16 16.99 30.15
C GLY A 258 21.82 17.93 29.13
N GLU A 259 22.79 18.72 29.61
CA GLU A 259 23.36 19.87 28.87
C GLU A 259 24.45 19.49 27.86
N LYS A 260 25.16 18.37 28.06
CA LYS A 260 26.21 17.90 27.14
C LYS A 260 25.57 17.31 25.88
N TRP A 261 26.04 17.72 24.70
CA TRP A 261 25.55 17.22 23.41
C TRP A 261 26.38 16.04 22.92
N TYR A 262 25.89 14.83 23.21
CA TYR A 262 26.50 13.57 22.77
C TYR A 262 25.47 12.45 22.80
N ASN A 263 25.74 11.37 22.06
CA ASN A 263 25.02 10.10 22.12
C ASN A 263 25.99 9.02 22.63
N LYS A 264 25.46 7.97 23.26
CA LYS A 264 26.22 6.88 23.87
C LYS A 264 25.88 5.55 23.22
N LEU A 265 26.90 4.77 22.91
CA LEU A 265 26.80 3.32 22.73
C LEU A 265 27.12 2.66 24.06
N VAL A 266 26.17 1.89 24.59
CA VAL A 266 26.31 1.20 25.87
C VAL A 266 25.98 -0.29 25.76
N ARG A 267 26.42 -1.06 26.74
CA ARG A 267 26.07 -2.46 26.97
C ARG A 267 25.45 -2.60 28.36
N LEU A 268 24.36 -3.35 28.46
CA LEU A 268 23.72 -3.77 29.71
C LEU A 268 23.46 -5.28 29.70
N GLU A 269 23.07 -5.82 30.85
CA GLU A 269 22.63 -7.20 31.03
C GLU A 269 21.10 -7.30 31.10
N LEU A 270 20.53 -8.24 30.35
CA LEU A 270 19.10 -8.55 30.34
C LEU A 270 18.87 -10.01 30.78
N HIS A 271 18.44 -10.18 32.03
CA HIS A 271 18.17 -11.47 32.64
C HIS A 271 16.66 -11.77 32.63
N GLY A 272 16.23 -12.62 31.71
CA GLY A 272 14.80 -12.91 31.52
C GLY A 272 14.03 -11.66 31.09
N ASP A 273 13.21 -11.12 31.98
CA ASP A 273 12.45 -9.89 31.78
C ASP A 273 12.96 -8.68 32.57
N THR A 274 14.15 -8.81 33.16
CA THR A 274 14.77 -7.78 33.99
C THR A 274 15.98 -7.18 33.29
N LEU A 275 15.88 -5.91 32.89
CA LEU A 275 17.01 -5.13 32.37
C LEU A 275 17.75 -4.49 33.55
N ASP A 276 18.98 -4.93 33.82
CA ASP A 276 19.78 -4.38 34.92
C ASP A 276 20.45 -3.07 34.51
N MET A 277 19.80 -1.95 34.81
CA MET A 277 20.32 -0.61 34.54
C MET A 277 21.65 -0.30 35.25
N SER A 278 21.99 -1.02 36.33
CA SER A 278 23.25 -0.82 37.07
C SER A 278 24.45 -1.49 36.40
N SER A 279 24.21 -2.39 35.45
CA SER A 279 25.24 -3.10 34.68
C SER A 279 25.84 -2.29 33.52
N GLU A 280 25.42 -1.03 33.34
CA GLU A 280 25.81 -0.18 32.20
C GLU A 280 27.34 -0.11 32.03
N LYS A 281 27.79 -0.43 30.81
CA LYS A 281 29.14 -0.16 30.32
C LYS A 281 29.05 0.77 29.11
N VAL A 282 29.74 1.91 29.17
CA VAL A 282 29.83 2.84 28.04
C VAL A 282 30.99 2.42 27.14
N LEU A 283 30.67 2.06 25.90
CA LEU A 283 31.67 1.70 24.90
C LEU A 283 32.19 2.94 24.17
N MET A 284 31.29 3.83 23.76
CA MET A 284 31.61 4.97 22.92
C MET A 284 30.69 6.15 23.22
N GLU A 285 31.27 7.36 23.22
CA GLU A 285 30.53 8.61 23.17
C GLU A 285 30.76 9.27 21.80
N VAL A 286 29.66 9.62 21.13
CA VAL A 286 29.68 10.30 19.83
C VAL A 286 29.22 11.75 20.06
N PRO A 287 30.08 12.75 19.82
CA PRO A 287 29.65 14.15 19.86
C PRO A 287 28.53 14.43 18.86
N THR A 288 27.53 15.20 19.27
CA THR A 288 26.40 15.65 18.44
C THR A 288 26.15 17.13 18.68
N GLN A 289 25.23 17.73 17.91
CA GLN A 289 24.65 19.04 18.17
C GLN A 289 23.14 18.92 18.36
N ARG A 290 22.59 19.73 19.25
CA ARG A 290 21.14 19.75 19.58
C ARG A 290 20.49 21.10 19.30
N ARG A 291 21.17 21.96 18.53
CA ARG A 291 20.68 23.31 18.18
C ARG A 291 19.75 23.26 16.98
N TYR A 292 20.10 22.44 15.99
CA TYR A 292 19.38 22.28 14.74
C TYR A 292 18.96 20.81 14.58
N CYS A 293 17.88 20.60 13.86
CA CYS A 293 17.60 19.31 13.26
C CYS A 293 18.56 19.09 12.07
N CYS A 294 19.00 17.88 11.71
CA CYS A 294 18.38 16.55 11.91
C CYS A 294 19.46 15.43 11.88
N HIS A 295 19.05 14.20 11.54
CA HIS A 295 19.85 13.03 11.13
C HIS A 295 20.61 12.33 12.26
N SER A 296 19.87 11.87 13.28
CA SER A 296 20.49 11.12 14.39
C SER A 296 20.85 9.67 14.03
N ALA A 297 20.15 9.05 13.06
CA ALA A 297 20.26 7.63 12.68
C ALA A 297 20.24 6.68 13.90
N GLY A 298 21.33 5.96 14.16
CA GLY A 298 21.54 5.24 15.42
C GLY A 298 21.19 3.75 15.42
N TYR A 299 21.16 3.09 14.27
CA TYR A 299 20.85 1.66 14.17
C TYR A 299 22.04 0.78 14.57
N LEU A 300 21.78 -0.38 15.17
CA LEU A 300 22.81 -1.34 15.61
C LEU A 300 22.68 -2.69 14.91
N PHE A 301 23.79 -3.24 14.42
CA PHE A 301 23.77 -4.57 13.81
C PHE A 301 25.05 -5.35 14.07
N PHE A 302 24.92 -6.60 14.52
CA PHE A 302 26.04 -7.54 14.56
C PHE A 302 26.19 -8.26 13.23
N GLY A 303 27.30 -8.00 12.55
CA GLY A 303 27.68 -8.71 11.34
C GLY A 303 28.49 -9.98 11.65
N PRO A 304 29.07 -10.61 10.61
CA PRO A 304 29.98 -11.74 10.78
C PRO A 304 31.14 -11.44 11.75
N GLN A 305 31.67 -12.48 12.41
CA GLN A 305 32.81 -12.40 13.35
C GLN A 305 32.51 -11.59 14.63
N ASP A 306 31.23 -11.51 15.02
CA ASP A 306 30.68 -10.69 16.12
C ASP A 306 31.21 -9.25 16.09
N LEU A 307 31.26 -8.65 14.90
CA LEU A 307 31.56 -7.23 14.73
C LEU A 307 30.28 -6.42 14.86
N LEU A 308 30.30 -5.40 15.72
CA LEU A 308 29.19 -4.48 15.92
C LEU A 308 29.34 -3.29 14.97
N TYR A 309 28.27 -3.03 14.24
CA TYR A 309 28.13 -1.87 13.38
C TYR A 309 27.15 -0.86 14.00
N LEU A 310 27.45 0.43 13.83
CA LEU A 310 26.63 1.55 14.31
C LEU A 310 26.51 2.60 13.21
N SER A 311 25.29 2.96 12.82
CA SER A 311 25.04 4.06 11.88
C SER A 311 24.85 5.40 12.59
N ILE A 312 25.44 6.45 12.04
CA ILE A 312 25.40 7.81 12.62
C ILE A 312 25.21 8.78 11.46
N GLY A 313 24.14 9.58 11.51
CA GLY A 313 23.92 10.63 10.51
C GLY A 313 24.88 11.81 10.68
N ASP A 314 24.89 12.69 9.68
CA ASP A 314 25.81 13.82 9.60
C ASP A 314 25.63 14.84 10.73
N ASN A 315 24.41 14.90 11.27
CA ASN A 315 23.98 15.78 12.34
C ASN A 315 24.39 17.24 12.09
N THR A 316 24.09 17.70 10.87
CA THR A 316 24.32 19.07 10.39
C THR A 316 22.98 19.77 10.16
N ASN A 317 22.99 21.09 10.29
CA ASN A 317 21.86 21.95 9.98
C ASN A 317 21.54 21.88 8.48
N ALA A 318 20.44 21.20 8.17
CA ALA A 318 19.88 21.10 6.82
C ALA A 318 18.95 22.28 6.47
N GLU A 319 18.76 23.24 7.38
CA GLU A 319 18.00 24.46 7.10
C GLU A 319 18.89 25.57 6.52
N GLU A 320 18.25 26.55 5.87
CA GLU A 320 18.93 27.74 5.31
C GLU A 320 19.96 27.43 4.22
N THR A 321 19.84 26.29 3.55
CA THR A 321 20.76 25.86 2.47
C THR A 321 20.49 26.53 1.12
N HIS A 322 19.44 27.35 1.02
CA HIS A 322 18.99 27.99 -0.22
C HIS A 322 18.75 27.01 -1.39
N GLY A 323 18.46 25.74 -1.09
CA GLY A 323 18.23 24.66 -2.06
C GLY A 323 19.50 23.95 -2.54
N TYR A 324 20.62 24.07 -1.82
CA TYR A 324 21.88 23.36 -2.09
C TYR A 324 22.26 22.46 -0.90
N THR A 325 23.42 21.79 -0.97
CA THR A 325 23.97 21.04 0.16
C THR A 325 24.53 21.97 1.25
N PRO A 326 24.48 21.58 2.53
CA PRO A 326 24.95 22.40 3.64
C PRO A 326 26.49 22.39 3.70
N VAL A 327 27.10 23.31 2.96
CA VAL A 327 28.57 23.50 2.87
C VAL A 327 28.96 24.94 3.22
N ASP A 328 28.32 25.50 4.26
CA ASP A 328 28.48 26.91 4.66
C ASP A 328 29.77 27.14 5.48
N GLU A 329 30.79 27.65 4.80
CA GLU A 329 32.14 27.87 5.37
C GLU A 329 32.27 29.20 6.16
N ARG A 330 31.18 29.94 6.37
CA ARG A 330 31.20 31.24 7.08
C ARG A 330 31.43 31.04 8.59
N ALA A 331 32.08 32.02 9.22
CA ALA A 331 32.29 32.00 10.68
C ALA A 331 30.96 31.98 11.46
N GLY A 332 30.85 31.14 12.48
CA GLY A 332 29.62 30.95 13.26
C GLY A 332 28.56 30.04 12.61
N ARG A 333 28.90 29.42 11.47
CA ARG A 333 28.05 28.48 10.70
C ARG A 333 28.65 27.07 10.65
N GLU A 334 29.48 26.71 11.62
CA GLU A 334 30.20 25.42 11.67
C GLU A 334 29.24 24.23 11.69
N LEU A 335 28.03 24.40 12.25
CA LEU A 335 26.99 23.38 12.26
C LEU A 335 26.21 23.27 10.93
N SER A 336 26.54 24.07 9.92
CA SER A 336 25.94 24.07 8.57
C SER A 336 26.95 23.63 7.48
N ASP A 337 27.99 22.90 7.88
CA ASP A 337 29.06 22.43 6.98
C ASP A 337 29.26 20.91 7.10
N ASP A 338 28.61 20.14 6.23
CA ASP A 338 28.75 18.66 6.16
C ASP A 338 30.15 18.20 5.76
N GLN A 339 30.97 19.12 5.25
CA GLN A 339 32.37 18.84 5.00
C GLN A 339 33.14 18.64 6.31
N ALA A 340 32.64 19.19 7.42
CA ALA A 340 33.22 19.05 8.76
C ALA A 340 32.80 17.74 9.46
N SER A 341 31.72 17.10 9.01
CA SER A 341 31.16 15.86 9.54
C SER A 341 31.29 14.71 8.54
N ALA A 342 30.33 14.55 7.63
CA ALA A 342 30.19 13.41 6.72
C ALA A 342 31.45 13.15 5.87
N ALA A 343 32.07 14.21 5.34
CA ALA A 343 33.30 14.12 4.54
C ALA A 343 34.59 14.33 5.35
N ASN A 344 34.52 14.48 6.67
CA ASN A 344 35.68 14.59 7.54
C ASN A 344 36.06 13.20 8.09
N SER A 345 37.26 12.73 7.74
CA SER A 345 37.80 11.46 8.23
C SER A 345 38.04 11.39 9.74
N MET A 346 38.09 12.54 10.45
CA MET A 346 38.34 12.61 11.89
C MET A 346 37.05 12.77 12.74
N ASP A 347 35.90 12.85 12.10
CA ASP A 347 34.57 12.92 12.73
C ASP A 347 33.83 11.58 12.58
N LEU A 348 33.01 11.22 13.57
CA LEU A 348 32.23 9.98 13.58
C LEU A 348 30.82 10.15 12.98
N ARG A 349 30.36 11.38 12.75
CA ARG A 349 29.06 11.71 12.15
C ARG A 349 29.08 11.52 10.63
N GLY A 350 27.95 11.09 10.08
CA GLY A 350 27.78 10.76 8.65
C GLY A 350 28.56 9.52 8.24
N LYS A 351 28.53 8.46 9.08
CA LYS A 351 29.33 7.23 8.97
C LYS A 351 28.50 6.00 9.32
N ILE A 352 28.99 4.83 8.87
CA ILE A 352 28.71 3.56 9.55
C ILE A 352 30.04 3.06 10.13
N LEU A 353 30.05 2.92 11.45
CA LEU A 353 31.20 2.45 12.23
C LEU A 353 31.20 0.92 12.30
N ARG A 354 32.38 0.33 12.51
CA ARG A 354 32.55 -1.11 12.75
C ARG A 354 33.62 -1.37 13.80
N ILE A 355 33.22 -1.98 14.91
CA ILE A 355 34.06 -2.26 16.07
C ILE A 355 33.89 -3.71 16.55
N LYS A 356 34.80 -4.18 17.42
CA LYS A 356 34.64 -5.44 18.14
C LYS A 356 34.45 -5.13 19.64
N PRO A 357 33.24 -5.29 20.19
CA PRO A 357 33.01 -5.13 21.63
C PRO A 357 33.84 -6.11 22.46
N GLU A 358 34.37 -5.66 23.60
CA GLU A 358 35.15 -6.48 24.53
C GLU A 358 34.41 -6.73 25.85
N PRO A 359 34.71 -7.84 26.57
CA PRO A 359 34.02 -8.19 27.81
C PRO A 359 34.06 -7.16 28.94
N ASP A 360 35.11 -6.34 29.00
CA ASP A 360 35.28 -5.31 30.03
C ASP A 360 34.45 -4.04 29.75
N GLY A 361 33.76 -3.97 28.62
CA GLY A 361 32.99 -2.81 28.17
C GLY A 361 33.77 -1.85 27.27
N THR A 362 34.99 -2.19 26.89
CA THR A 362 35.75 -1.48 25.85
C THR A 362 35.45 -2.06 24.45
N TYR A 363 36.19 -1.61 23.44
CA TYR A 363 36.15 -2.19 22.10
C TYR A 363 37.53 -2.20 21.45
N SER A 364 37.75 -3.13 20.53
CA SER A 364 38.92 -3.18 19.66
C SER A 364 38.58 -2.83 18.21
N ILE A 365 39.60 -2.40 17.45
CA ILE A 365 39.45 -2.04 16.03
C ILE A 365 39.72 -3.27 15.16
N PRO A 366 38.73 -3.76 14.38
CA PRO A 366 38.93 -4.88 13.47
C PRO A 366 39.78 -4.49 12.25
N ASP A 367 40.38 -5.49 11.59
CA ASP A 367 41.06 -5.27 10.32
C ASP A 367 40.08 -4.96 9.19
N GLY A 368 40.50 -4.15 8.21
CA GLY A 368 39.70 -3.83 7.03
C GLY A 368 38.69 -2.69 7.22
N ASN A 369 38.84 -1.86 8.26
CA ASN A 369 38.19 -0.54 8.32
C ASN A 369 38.87 0.42 7.34
N LEU A 370 38.20 1.54 7.04
CA LEU A 370 38.63 2.49 6.00
C LEU A 370 39.97 3.15 6.33
N PHE A 371 40.21 3.44 7.62
CA PHE A 371 41.41 4.14 8.09
C PHE A 371 42.33 3.23 8.93
N PRO A 372 43.64 3.54 9.00
CA PRO A 372 44.59 2.78 9.80
C PRO A 372 44.25 2.79 11.29
N LYS A 373 44.56 1.69 11.99
CA LYS A 373 44.28 1.52 13.42
C LYS A 373 44.95 2.54 14.34
N ASP A 374 46.02 3.18 13.88
CA ASP A 374 46.74 4.21 14.63
C ASP A 374 46.06 5.59 14.61
N GLY A 375 44.97 5.73 13.84
CA GLY A 375 44.23 6.99 13.72
C GLY A 375 44.94 8.07 12.89
N SER A 376 46.05 7.75 12.23
CA SER A 376 46.91 8.74 11.54
C SER A 376 46.26 9.46 10.36
N LYS A 377 45.23 8.86 9.75
CA LYS A 377 44.55 9.39 8.56
C LYS A 377 43.05 9.61 8.73
N GLY A 378 42.50 9.21 9.87
CA GLY A 378 41.06 9.18 10.13
C GLY A 378 40.72 8.30 11.32
N ARG A 379 39.48 8.36 11.80
CA ARG A 379 39.02 7.55 12.93
C ARG A 379 39.01 6.07 12.54
N PRO A 380 39.71 5.21 13.30
CA PRO A 380 39.88 3.80 12.93
C PRO A 380 38.58 3.00 12.98
N GLU A 381 37.52 3.52 13.63
CA GLU A 381 36.20 2.90 13.69
C GLU A 381 35.42 2.96 12.36
N ILE A 382 35.78 3.87 11.46
CA ILE A 382 35.00 4.15 10.25
C ILE A 382 35.13 3.00 9.25
N TYR A 383 34.00 2.42 8.86
CA TYR A 383 33.91 1.44 7.76
C TYR A 383 33.32 2.09 6.50
N VAL A 384 32.22 2.83 6.66
CA VAL A 384 31.58 3.63 5.61
C VAL A 384 31.67 5.10 5.99
N MET A 385 32.07 5.94 5.03
CA MET A 385 32.15 7.39 5.17
C MET A 385 31.29 8.08 4.11
N GLY A 386 30.78 9.28 4.42
CA GLY A 386 30.05 10.10 3.45
C GLY A 386 28.59 9.71 3.33
N CYS A 387 27.93 9.52 4.47
CA CYS A 387 26.48 9.33 4.57
C CYS A 387 25.81 10.59 5.10
N ARG A 388 24.54 10.81 4.73
CA ARG A 388 23.71 11.90 5.25
C ARG A 388 22.92 11.43 6.47
N ASN A 389 21.99 10.52 6.25
CA ASN A 389 21.16 9.89 7.27
C ASN A 389 20.99 8.38 6.98
N PRO A 390 22.01 7.56 7.32
CA PRO A 390 21.97 6.11 7.15
C PRO A 390 21.05 5.46 8.21
N TYR A 391 19.73 5.69 8.09
CA TYR A 391 18.76 5.46 9.16
C TYR A 391 18.60 3.97 9.51
N ARG A 392 18.56 3.08 8.50
CA ARG A 392 18.50 1.62 8.68
C ARG A 392 19.45 0.91 7.72
N PHE A 393 20.18 -0.06 8.25
CA PHE A 393 21.13 -0.85 7.49
C PHE A 393 21.08 -2.32 7.88
N SER A 394 21.64 -3.18 7.04
CA SER A 394 21.89 -4.58 7.35
C SER A 394 23.26 -5.01 6.87
N VAL A 395 23.80 -6.05 7.51
CA VAL A 395 25.02 -6.72 7.06
C VAL A 395 24.64 -8.10 6.53
N ASP A 396 24.99 -8.36 5.28
CA ASP A 396 24.85 -9.67 4.67
C ASP A 396 25.76 -10.67 5.39
N MET A 397 25.14 -11.61 6.12
CA MET A 397 25.87 -12.59 6.93
C MET A 397 26.71 -13.58 6.10
N LYS A 398 26.46 -13.70 4.80
CA LYS A 398 27.18 -14.61 3.89
C LYS A 398 28.34 -13.91 3.20
N ASN A 399 28.12 -12.69 2.71
CA ASN A 399 29.12 -11.96 1.90
C ASN A 399 29.80 -10.80 2.64
N ALA A 400 29.35 -10.46 3.86
CA ALA A 400 29.80 -9.30 4.63
C ALA A 400 29.60 -7.94 3.95
N PHE A 401 28.71 -7.87 2.95
CA PHE A 401 28.30 -6.60 2.33
C PHE A 401 27.38 -5.83 3.28
N VAL A 402 27.56 -4.52 3.34
CA VAL A 402 26.67 -3.64 4.13
C VAL A 402 25.71 -2.94 3.17
N TYR A 403 24.42 -3.00 3.45
CA TYR A 403 23.38 -2.31 2.71
C TYR A 403 22.67 -1.33 3.62
N TRP A 404 22.42 -0.10 3.17
CA TRP A 404 21.66 0.88 3.95
C TRP A 404 20.79 1.75 3.04
N GLY A 405 19.70 2.24 3.61
CA GLY A 405 19.00 3.39 3.06
C GLY A 405 19.64 4.67 3.61
N ASP A 406 19.91 5.63 2.74
CA ASP A 406 20.40 6.96 3.09
C ASP A 406 19.35 8.00 2.66
N VAL A 407 18.78 8.72 3.63
CA VAL A 407 17.76 9.72 3.33
C VAL A 407 18.43 10.97 2.77
N GLY A 408 18.06 11.35 1.55
CA GLY A 408 18.63 12.41 0.73
C GLY A 408 18.19 13.82 1.13
N PRO A 409 18.83 14.85 0.57
CA PRO A 409 18.49 16.24 0.82
C PRO A 409 17.29 16.73 0.00
N ASP A 410 16.65 17.80 0.45
CA ASP A 410 15.76 18.61 -0.39
C ASP A 410 16.56 19.68 -1.14
N THR A 411 16.74 19.56 -2.46
CA THR A 411 17.50 20.51 -3.27
C THR A 411 16.71 21.05 -4.46
N LYS A 412 17.17 22.16 -5.02
CA LYS A 412 16.69 22.70 -6.31
C LYS A 412 17.66 22.42 -7.46
N VAL A 413 18.74 21.70 -7.20
CA VAL A 413 19.79 21.41 -8.17
C VAL A 413 19.21 20.45 -9.20
N PRO A 414 19.19 20.79 -10.51
CA PRO A 414 18.68 19.86 -11.52
C PRO A 414 19.51 18.59 -11.56
N SER A 415 18.84 17.43 -11.68
CA SER A 415 19.50 16.14 -11.90
C SER A 415 19.64 15.83 -13.39
N ALA A 416 20.59 14.97 -13.74
CA ALA A 416 20.73 14.46 -15.11
C ALA A 416 19.49 13.66 -15.58
N GLU A 417 18.67 13.18 -14.64
CA GLU A 417 17.44 12.41 -14.91
C GLU A 417 16.19 13.28 -15.13
N GLY A 418 16.32 14.61 -15.08
CA GLY A 418 15.25 15.55 -15.42
C GLY A 418 14.35 15.96 -14.24
N SER A 419 14.76 15.65 -13.01
CA SER A 419 14.13 16.10 -11.76
C SER A 419 15.08 17.03 -10.98
N THR A 420 15.13 16.91 -9.64
CA THR A 420 16.15 17.53 -8.80
C THR A 420 17.09 16.46 -8.23
N LEU A 421 18.32 16.85 -7.87
CA LEU A 421 19.31 15.99 -7.24
C LEU A 421 19.00 15.88 -5.73
N SER A 422 17.82 15.34 -5.46
CA SER A 422 17.20 15.17 -4.15
C SER A 422 16.84 13.70 -4.00
N PHE A 423 17.83 12.82 -4.12
CA PHE A 423 17.57 11.38 -4.13
C PHE A 423 17.81 10.76 -2.77
N ASP A 424 16.85 9.95 -2.34
CA ASP A 424 17.10 8.87 -1.40
C ASP A 424 17.89 7.74 -2.09
N GLU A 425 18.75 7.08 -1.34
CA GLU A 425 19.66 6.07 -1.87
C GLU A 425 19.53 4.74 -1.13
N ILE A 426 19.53 3.63 -1.88
CA ILE A 426 19.93 2.33 -1.35
C ILE A 426 21.39 2.12 -1.74
N ASN A 427 22.24 2.08 -0.73
CA ASN A 427 23.68 1.98 -0.87
C ASN A 427 24.19 0.56 -0.58
N GLN A 428 25.38 0.24 -1.10
CA GLN A 428 26.05 -1.05 -0.92
C GLN A 428 27.56 -0.88 -0.74
N ALA A 429 28.07 -1.28 0.43
CA ALA A 429 29.50 -1.39 0.69
C ALA A 429 29.96 -2.84 0.59
N LYS A 430 30.56 -3.22 -0.54
CA LYS A 430 31.29 -4.50 -0.71
C LYS A 430 32.66 -4.48 -0.01
N LYS A 431 33.15 -3.28 0.31
CA LYS A 431 34.42 -2.97 0.98
C LYS A 431 34.27 -1.60 1.67
N PRO A 432 35.12 -1.23 2.64
CA PRO A 432 35.08 0.11 3.22
C PRO A 432 35.32 1.20 2.15
N GLY A 433 34.71 2.37 2.30
CA GLY A 433 34.80 3.41 1.28
C GLY A 433 34.11 4.73 1.64
N PHE A 434 34.23 5.69 0.71
CA PHE A 434 33.53 6.98 0.74
C PHE A 434 32.34 6.93 -0.23
N PHE A 435 31.14 7.26 0.25
CA PHE A 435 29.86 7.13 -0.45
C PHE A 435 29.24 8.48 -0.82
N GLY A 436 30.08 9.52 -0.84
CA GLY A 436 29.84 10.70 -1.67
C GLY A 436 29.30 11.93 -0.93
N TRP A 437 28.46 11.80 0.09
CA TRP A 437 27.89 12.95 0.79
C TRP A 437 28.98 13.84 1.45
N PRO A 438 28.93 15.18 1.35
CA PRO A 438 27.88 16.04 0.76
C PRO A 438 28.16 16.51 -0.68
N TYR A 439 29.06 15.83 -1.39
CA TYR A 439 29.52 16.28 -2.71
C TYR A 439 28.78 15.61 -3.87
N PHE A 440 28.24 14.41 -3.65
CA PHE A 440 27.61 13.60 -4.69
C PHE A 440 26.32 12.96 -4.18
N ASN A 441 25.41 12.62 -5.10
CA ASN A 441 24.19 11.87 -4.85
C ASN A 441 23.81 10.99 -6.06
N GLY A 442 23.09 9.91 -5.81
CA GLY A 442 22.71 8.90 -6.80
C GLY A 442 23.93 8.24 -7.46
N ASN A 443 24.02 8.36 -8.78
CA ASN A 443 25.11 7.78 -9.57
C ASN A 443 26.39 8.65 -9.54
N ASN A 444 26.82 9.08 -8.36
CA ASN A 444 27.92 10.04 -8.15
C ASN A 444 27.74 11.37 -8.92
N GLU A 445 26.50 11.82 -9.12
CA GLU A 445 26.26 13.12 -9.73
C GLU A 445 26.69 14.22 -8.76
N ALA A 446 27.53 15.16 -9.22
CA ALA A 446 28.18 16.14 -8.37
C ALA A 446 27.31 17.38 -8.15
N TYR A 447 27.17 17.79 -6.89
CA TYR A 447 26.54 19.08 -6.58
C TYR A 447 27.45 20.25 -6.98
N PRO A 448 26.90 21.35 -7.54
CA PRO A 448 27.59 22.62 -7.53
C PRO A 448 27.76 23.09 -6.07
N LEU A 449 28.91 23.66 -5.75
CA LEU A 449 29.19 24.13 -4.39
C LEU A 449 28.82 25.61 -4.27
N LEU A 450 27.80 25.92 -3.49
CA LEU A 450 27.43 27.30 -3.23
C LEU A 450 28.45 27.97 -2.30
N ASP A 451 29.00 29.11 -2.71
CA ASP A 451 29.65 30.03 -1.78
C ASP A 451 28.56 30.84 -1.06
N TYR A 452 28.29 30.52 0.20
CA TYR A 452 27.23 31.15 1.00
C TYR A 452 27.52 32.61 1.41
N ALA A 453 28.75 33.11 1.22
CA ALA A 453 29.05 34.53 1.43
C ALA A 453 28.68 35.36 0.19
N THR A 454 28.91 34.82 -1.01
CA THR A 454 28.69 35.53 -2.28
C THR A 454 27.44 35.09 -3.03
N MET A 455 26.80 34.00 -2.60
CA MET A 455 25.69 33.31 -3.25
C MET A 455 25.99 32.88 -4.69
N LYS A 456 27.26 32.57 -4.98
CA LYS A 456 27.71 32.12 -6.31
C LYS A 456 28.02 30.63 -6.29
N GLU A 457 27.58 29.92 -7.33
CA GLU A 457 27.95 28.52 -7.52
C GLU A 457 29.42 28.40 -7.95
N ARG A 458 30.10 27.42 -7.36
CA ARG A 458 31.43 26.94 -7.74
C ARG A 458 31.28 25.54 -8.37
N PRO A 459 32.24 25.11 -9.21
CA PRO A 459 32.22 23.74 -9.75
C PRO A 459 32.15 22.68 -8.64
N GLY A 460 31.43 21.60 -8.91
CA GLY A 460 31.39 20.41 -8.06
C GLY A 460 32.75 19.70 -7.97
N LYS A 461 32.83 18.68 -7.11
CA LYS A 461 34.06 17.89 -6.91
C LYS A 461 34.21 16.81 -7.99
N ASP A 462 35.43 16.33 -8.20
CA ASP A 462 35.71 15.15 -9.02
C ASP A 462 35.43 13.87 -8.20
N PRO A 463 34.51 12.99 -8.62
CA PRO A 463 34.17 11.77 -7.86
C PRO A 463 35.33 10.76 -7.78
N THR A 464 36.30 10.83 -8.69
CA THR A 464 37.45 9.90 -8.70
C THR A 464 38.54 10.29 -7.71
N ARG A 465 38.58 11.58 -7.32
CA ARG A 465 39.54 12.11 -6.34
C ARG A 465 38.98 13.38 -5.67
N PRO A 466 37.96 13.25 -4.80
CA PRO A 466 37.37 14.42 -4.17
C PRO A 466 38.32 15.03 -3.13
N VAL A 467 38.28 16.37 -3.01
CA VAL A 467 39.14 17.12 -2.09
C VAL A 467 38.30 17.95 -1.12
N ASN A 468 38.42 17.65 0.18
CA ASN A 468 37.80 18.39 1.26
C ASN A 468 38.72 19.54 1.72
N ASN A 469 38.40 20.75 1.22
CA ASN A 469 39.10 21.99 1.51
C ASN A 469 38.36 22.85 2.55
N SER A 470 37.34 22.32 3.22
CA SER A 470 36.62 23.07 4.25
C SER A 470 37.60 23.56 5.33
N PRO A 471 37.44 24.80 5.82
CA PRO A 471 38.22 25.30 6.95
C PRO A 471 37.98 24.50 8.24
N HIS A 472 36.90 23.72 8.31
CA HIS A 472 36.52 22.89 9.45
C HIS A 472 36.93 21.42 9.29
N ASN A 473 37.57 21.04 8.18
CA ASN A 473 38.12 19.70 8.01
C ASN A 473 39.38 19.51 8.86
N THR A 474 39.30 18.61 9.83
CA THR A 474 40.43 18.24 10.71
C THR A 474 41.12 16.95 10.29
N GLY A 475 40.65 16.31 9.21
CA GLY A 475 41.15 15.04 8.72
C GLY A 475 41.93 15.13 7.42
N THR A 476 42.00 14.00 6.71
CA THR A 476 42.64 13.93 5.38
C THR A 476 41.90 14.83 4.38
N LYS A 477 42.65 15.55 3.53
CA LYS A 477 42.09 16.42 2.48
C LYS A 477 41.69 15.67 1.22
N GLU A 478 42.56 14.80 0.72
CA GLU A 478 42.26 13.94 -0.43
C GLU A 478 41.43 12.73 0.04
N LEU A 479 40.16 12.71 -0.34
CA LEU A 479 39.23 11.65 0.07
C LEU A 479 39.35 10.44 -0.87
N PRO A 480 38.95 9.24 -0.41
CA PRO A 480 38.79 8.10 -1.31
C PRO A 480 37.82 8.40 -2.47
N PRO A 481 37.93 7.70 -3.62
CA PRO A 481 36.97 7.83 -4.70
C PRO A 481 35.53 7.56 -4.21
N ALA A 482 34.60 8.41 -4.60
CA ALA A 482 33.18 8.26 -4.26
C ALA A 482 32.62 6.99 -4.91
N GLN A 483 31.85 6.22 -4.14
CA GLN A 483 31.12 5.05 -4.62
C GLN A 483 29.67 5.45 -4.93
N PRO A 484 29.13 5.10 -6.11
CA PRO A 484 27.75 5.44 -6.46
C PRO A 484 26.75 4.59 -5.67
N ALA A 485 25.54 5.12 -5.50
CA ALA A 485 24.41 4.36 -4.95
C ALA A 485 24.04 3.17 -5.85
N MET A 486 23.54 2.09 -5.24
CA MET A 486 23.08 0.92 -6.00
C MET A 486 21.70 1.19 -6.62
N ILE A 487 20.82 1.87 -5.89
CA ILE A 487 19.50 2.33 -6.33
C ILE A 487 19.33 3.75 -5.79
N TRP A 488 18.73 4.65 -6.57
CA TRP A 488 18.39 6.01 -6.14
C TRP A 488 17.06 6.44 -6.75
N TYR A 489 16.33 7.30 -6.05
CA TYR A 489 15.07 7.85 -6.52
C TYR A 489 14.73 9.13 -5.76
N GLY A 490 13.95 10.00 -6.42
CA GLY A 490 13.48 11.27 -5.86
C GLY A 490 11.96 11.32 -5.78
N ASP A 491 11.45 12.52 -5.51
CA ASP A 491 10.03 12.85 -5.51
C ASP A 491 9.28 12.52 -6.81
N ALA A 492 9.96 12.69 -7.95
CA ALA A 492 9.47 12.32 -9.26
C ALA A 492 9.63 10.82 -9.55
N ALA A 493 8.82 10.28 -10.46
CA ALA A 493 8.95 8.89 -10.89
C ALA A 493 10.33 8.66 -11.52
N SER A 494 11.10 7.72 -10.95
CA SER A 494 12.45 7.42 -11.45
C SER A 494 12.39 6.78 -12.85
N PRO A 495 13.11 7.33 -13.85
CA PRO A 495 13.21 6.71 -15.17
C PRO A 495 14.06 5.43 -15.15
N VAL A 496 14.96 5.29 -14.17
CA VAL A 496 15.85 4.13 -14.01
C VAL A 496 15.20 3.04 -13.15
N PHE A 497 14.49 3.44 -12.10
CA PHE A 497 13.86 2.55 -11.12
C PHE A 497 12.35 2.83 -10.95
N PRO A 498 11.54 2.71 -12.01
CA PRO A 498 10.13 3.13 -11.98
C PRO A 498 9.26 2.41 -10.93
N MET A 499 9.72 1.27 -10.42
CA MET A 499 9.03 0.48 -9.41
C MET A 499 8.98 1.12 -8.02
N VAL A 500 9.89 2.05 -7.72
CA VAL A 500 9.92 2.73 -6.42
C VAL A 500 8.82 3.78 -6.26
N GLY A 501 8.09 4.08 -7.35
CA GLY A 501 6.99 5.05 -7.35
C GLY A 501 7.48 6.50 -7.37
N LYS A 502 6.70 7.38 -6.76
CA LYS A 502 6.89 8.84 -6.66
C LYS A 502 6.28 9.36 -5.35
N GLY A 503 6.61 10.58 -4.93
CA GLY A 503 6.18 11.20 -3.67
C GLY A 503 7.31 11.34 -2.65
N GLY A 504 7.02 11.64 -1.39
CA GLY A 504 8.01 11.71 -0.32
C GLY A 504 8.83 10.42 -0.17
N GLU A 505 9.99 10.51 0.48
CA GLU A 505 10.97 9.43 0.53
C GLU A 505 11.71 9.34 1.87
N SER A 506 11.92 8.10 2.29
CA SER A 506 12.69 7.66 3.44
C SER A 506 13.05 6.18 3.26
N ALA A 507 14.15 5.96 2.53
CA ALA A 507 14.67 4.66 2.13
C ALA A 507 15.32 3.90 3.30
N MET A 508 15.11 2.59 3.32
CA MET A 508 15.71 1.65 4.28
C MET A 508 16.12 0.36 3.57
N ALA A 509 17.17 -0.31 4.07
CA ALA A 509 17.69 -1.52 3.44
C ALA A 509 18.01 -2.63 4.42
N GLY A 510 17.58 -3.84 4.05
CA GLY A 510 17.81 -5.07 4.78
C GLY A 510 16.52 -5.80 5.18
N PRO A 511 16.63 -7.06 5.61
CA PRO A 511 17.80 -7.95 5.53
C PRO A 511 17.95 -8.64 4.15
N VAL A 512 19.00 -9.45 3.98
CA VAL A 512 19.16 -10.39 2.84
C VAL A 512 18.70 -11.78 3.28
N PHE A 513 17.89 -12.46 2.46
CA PHE A 513 17.42 -13.81 2.77
C PHE A 513 18.29 -14.88 2.12
N TYR A 514 18.70 -15.89 2.89
CA TYR A 514 19.35 -17.08 2.38
C TYR A 514 18.63 -18.35 2.85
N ALA A 515 18.16 -19.14 1.89
CA ALA A 515 17.34 -20.32 2.11
C ALA A 515 18.07 -21.45 2.85
N ASP A 516 19.41 -21.48 2.80
CA ASP A 516 20.26 -22.44 3.51
C ASP A 516 20.37 -22.15 5.01
N GLN A 517 20.25 -20.87 5.42
CA GLN A 517 20.25 -20.45 6.82
C GLN A 517 18.97 -20.87 7.58
N PHE A 518 17.90 -21.20 6.85
CA PHE A 518 16.58 -21.55 7.41
C PHE A 518 16.12 -22.95 7.02
N LYS A 519 17.03 -23.86 6.67
CA LYS A 519 16.70 -25.16 6.03
C LYS A 519 15.58 -25.94 6.73
N ASP A 520 15.60 -25.98 8.07
CA ASP A 520 14.65 -26.74 8.90
C ASP A 520 13.62 -25.81 9.59
N ALA A 521 13.60 -24.53 9.22
CA ALA A 521 12.78 -23.53 9.87
C ALA A 521 11.32 -23.64 9.37
N PRO A 522 10.33 -23.68 10.28
CA PRO A 522 8.93 -23.95 9.91
C PRO A 522 8.30 -22.87 9.02
N TYR A 523 8.81 -21.64 9.08
CA TYR A 523 8.30 -20.49 8.32
C TYR A 523 9.30 -19.97 7.29
N LYS A 524 10.30 -20.77 6.92
CA LYS A 524 11.29 -20.46 5.88
C LYS A 524 10.59 -19.95 4.61
N LEU A 525 11.01 -18.80 4.10
CA LEU A 525 10.50 -18.29 2.82
C LEU A 525 10.83 -19.22 1.65
N SER A 526 10.02 -19.13 0.58
CA SER A 526 10.30 -19.82 -0.67
C SER A 526 11.72 -19.55 -1.17
N ASN A 527 12.35 -20.58 -1.74
CA ASN A 527 13.66 -20.47 -2.38
C ASN A 527 13.69 -19.45 -3.54
N TYR A 528 12.53 -18.97 -4.01
CA TYR A 528 12.45 -17.84 -4.94
C TYR A 528 13.18 -16.59 -4.43
N TYR A 529 13.17 -16.36 -3.11
CA TYR A 529 13.78 -15.20 -2.47
C TYR A 529 15.26 -15.42 -2.06
N ASP A 530 15.82 -16.60 -2.33
CA ASP A 530 17.21 -16.91 -1.97
C ASP A 530 18.19 -15.92 -2.60
N GLY A 531 19.03 -15.31 -1.76
CA GLY A 531 20.01 -14.28 -2.13
C GLY A 531 19.42 -12.89 -2.41
N LYS A 532 18.13 -12.65 -2.15
CA LYS A 532 17.52 -11.33 -2.39
C LYS A 532 17.66 -10.41 -1.18
N LEU A 533 17.97 -9.15 -1.47
CA LEU A 533 17.94 -8.05 -0.50
C LEU A 533 16.51 -7.53 -0.38
N PHE A 534 16.00 -7.41 0.82
CA PHE A 534 14.75 -6.69 1.06
C PHE A 534 15.08 -5.21 1.31
N ILE A 535 14.35 -4.33 0.63
CA ILE A 535 14.37 -2.88 0.88
C ILE A 535 12.95 -2.46 1.22
N TYR A 536 12.80 -1.44 2.04
CA TYR A 536 11.51 -0.96 2.49
C TYR A 536 11.54 0.54 2.66
N GLU A 537 10.37 1.16 2.62
CA GLU A 537 10.28 2.61 2.49
C GLU A 537 9.12 3.13 3.32
N TRP A 538 9.42 4.14 4.12
CA TRP A 538 8.55 4.62 5.18
C TRP A 538 7.43 5.55 4.70
N MET A 539 7.65 6.39 3.69
CA MET A 539 6.68 7.40 3.23
C MET A 539 5.64 6.87 2.24
N ARG A 540 6.02 5.90 1.42
CA ARG A 540 5.30 5.23 0.33
C ARG A 540 4.86 3.81 0.70
N HIS A 541 5.22 3.33 1.89
CA HIS A 541 4.63 2.17 2.56
C HIS A 541 4.77 0.85 1.78
N TRP A 542 5.94 0.58 1.20
CA TRP A 542 6.18 -0.66 0.46
C TRP A 542 7.40 -1.42 0.97
N ILE A 543 7.45 -2.70 0.61
CA ILE A 543 8.63 -3.56 0.72
C ILE A 543 8.92 -4.13 -0.67
N MET A 544 10.18 -4.12 -1.10
CA MET A 544 10.62 -4.72 -2.35
C MET A 544 11.69 -5.78 -2.10
N ALA A 545 11.65 -6.86 -2.85
CA ALA A 545 12.72 -7.84 -2.94
C ALA A 545 13.59 -7.53 -4.16
N VAL A 546 14.88 -7.28 -3.91
CA VAL A 546 15.88 -6.94 -4.91
C VAL A 546 16.65 -8.19 -5.29
N THR A 547 16.62 -8.53 -6.57
CA THR A 547 17.46 -9.60 -7.12
C THR A 547 18.83 -9.05 -7.50
N LEU A 548 19.87 -9.70 -6.97
CA LEU A 548 21.27 -9.40 -7.25
C LEU A 548 21.88 -10.48 -8.17
N ASP A 549 22.90 -10.13 -8.93
CA ASP A 549 23.75 -11.11 -9.62
C ASP A 549 24.74 -11.78 -8.64
N SER A 550 25.52 -12.75 -9.12
CA SER A 550 26.50 -13.46 -8.29
C SER A 550 27.65 -12.58 -7.77
N ALA A 551 27.85 -11.39 -8.34
CA ALA A 551 28.81 -10.40 -7.86
C ALA A 551 28.15 -9.38 -6.92
N GLY A 552 26.86 -9.53 -6.61
CA GLY A 552 26.08 -8.64 -5.76
C GLY A 552 25.61 -7.37 -6.46
N ASN A 553 25.61 -7.28 -7.79
CA ASN A 553 25.09 -6.10 -8.49
C ASN A 553 23.57 -6.19 -8.67
N TYR A 554 22.90 -5.04 -8.64
CA TYR A 554 21.47 -4.93 -8.92
C TYR A 554 21.11 -5.50 -10.30
N LEU A 555 20.07 -6.34 -10.35
CA LEU A 555 19.45 -6.77 -11.62
C LEU A 555 18.04 -6.21 -11.75
N ARG A 556 17.21 -6.43 -10.74
CA ARG A 556 15.79 -6.01 -10.72
C ARG A 556 15.28 -6.00 -9.30
N MET A 557 14.08 -5.46 -9.12
CA MET A 557 13.29 -5.62 -7.90
C MET A 557 11.87 -6.09 -8.23
N GLU A 558 11.18 -6.56 -7.20
CA GLU A 558 9.75 -6.86 -7.25
C GLU A 558 9.09 -6.50 -5.91
N PRO A 559 7.77 -6.22 -5.87
CA PRO A 559 7.08 -5.94 -4.63
C PRO A 559 7.03 -7.21 -3.77
N PHE A 560 7.17 -7.04 -2.46
CA PHE A 560 6.96 -8.09 -1.49
C PHE A 560 5.70 -7.76 -0.69
N LEU A 561 4.72 -8.67 -0.73
CA LEU A 561 3.42 -8.53 -0.04
C LEU A 561 2.60 -7.31 -0.48
N GLU A 562 2.51 -7.09 -1.80
CA GLU A 562 1.81 -5.96 -2.45
C GLU A 562 0.33 -5.75 -2.07
N ASN A 563 -0.30 -6.71 -1.40
CA ASN A 563 -1.70 -6.63 -0.95
C ASN A 563 -1.83 -6.21 0.51
N ILE A 564 -0.73 -5.98 1.22
CA ILE A 564 -0.71 -5.53 2.61
C ILE A 564 -0.55 -4.01 2.63
N ASP A 565 -1.42 -3.32 3.36
CA ASP A 565 -1.29 -1.89 3.64
C ASP A 565 -0.43 -1.69 4.89
N PHE A 566 0.86 -1.40 4.68
CA PHE A 566 1.80 -1.19 5.77
C PHE A 566 1.62 0.19 6.41
N ALA A 567 1.69 0.28 7.74
CA ALA A 567 1.72 1.56 8.44
C ALA A 567 3.17 2.03 8.64
N ALA A 568 3.84 2.31 7.53
CA ALA A 568 5.13 2.95 7.53
C ALA A 568 6.22 2.03 8.16
N PRO A 569 6.70 0.99 7.45
CA PRO A 569 7.65 0.01 7.97
C PRO A 569 9.00 0.68 8.29
N THR A 570 9.59 0.39 9.46
CA THR A 570 10.80 1.08 9.96
C THR A 570 11.93 0.16 10.42
N ASP A 571 11.62 -1.09 10.77
CA ASP A 571 12.65 -2.10 11.06
C ASP A 571 12.12 -3.50 10.74
N MET A 572 12.97 -4.37 10.21
CA MET A 572 12.61 -5.72 9.78
C MET A 572 13.75 -6.71 10.00
N LYS A 573 13.49 -7.86 10.64
CA LYS A 573 14.48 -8.92 10.85
C LYS A 573 13.88 -10.31 10.65
N PHE A 574 14.68 -11.25 10.14
CA PHE A 574 14.33 -12.68 10.13
C PHE A 574 14.59 -13.30 11.50
N ALA A 575 13.64 -14.06 12.02
CA ALA A 575 13.78 -14.90 13.20
C ALA A 575 14.39 -16.27 12.83
N PRO A 576 15.01 -16.99 13.78
CA PRO A 576 15.56 -18.33 13.55
C PRO A 576 14.55 -19.36 13.01
N ASP A 577 13.25 -19.15 13.26
CA ASP A 577 12.17 -20.01 12.76
C ASP A 577 11.74 -19.68 11.30
N GLY A 578 12.42 -18.73 10.65
CA GLY A 578 12.19 -18.27 9.29
C GLY A 578 11.11 -17.19 9.16
N SER A 579 10.41 -16.84 10.24
CA SER A 579 9.42 -15.76 10.22
C SER A 579 10.09 -14.38 10.19
N ILE A 580 9.36 -13.38 9.70
CA ILE A 580 9.81 -11.99 9.68
C ILE A 580 9.14 -11.26 10.84
N TYR A 581 9.91 -10.53 11.63
CA TYR A 581 9.40 -9.56 12.59
C TYR A 581 9.65 -8.16 12.06
N MET A 582 8.69 -7.27 12.25
CA MET A 582 8.73 -5.93 11.71
C MET A 582 8.11 -4.92 12.67
N LEU A 583 8.69 -3.73 12.74
CA LEU A 583 8.10 -2.55 13.35
C LEU A 583 7.51 -1.64 12.28
N GLU A 584 6.31 -1.15 12.55
CA GLU A 584 5.61 -0.11 11.80
C GLU A 584 5.54 1.14 12.68
N TYR A 585 6.08 2.26 12.20
CA TYR A 585 6.19 3.52 12.97
C TYR A 585 4.84 4.22 13.15
N GLY A 586 3.88 3.97 12.25
CA GLY A 586 2.59 4.65 12.21
C GLY A 586 2.63 5.98 11.44
N THR A 587 1.50 6.67 11.41
CA THR A 587 1.29 7.81 10.48
C THR A 587 1.89 9.13 10.98
N ASN A 588 1.82 9.40 12.28
CA ASN A 588 2.19 10.71 12.82
C ASN A 588 3.64 10.71 13.30
N TRP A 589 4.38 11.77 12.99
CA TRP A 589 5.76 11.92 13.41
C TRP A 589 5.82 12.40 14.86
N PHE A 590 6.89 12.02 15.57
CA PHE A 590 7.17 12.50 16.92
C PHE A 590 6.05 12.29 17.94
N SER A 591 5.21 11.27 17.73
CA SER A 591 4.01 11.04 18.52
C SER A 591 3.66 9.56 18.62
N LYS A 592 2.83 9.26 19.63
CA LYS A 592 2.24 7.94 19.80
C LYS A 592 1.19 7.70 18.75
N ASN A 593 1.29 6.57 18.05
CA ASN A 593 0.42 6.22 16.93
C ASN A 593 -0.43 5.01 17.28
N SER A 594 -1.76 5.14 17.17
CA SER A 594 -2.69 4.01 17.35
C SER A 594 -2.44 2.89 16.33
N ASN A 595 -1.89 3.23 15.16
CA ASN A 595 -1.57 2.31 14.09
C ASN A 595 -0.07 1.94 13.99
N ALA A 596 0.78 2.39 14.90
CA ALA A 596 2.13 1.84 15.03
C ALA A 596 2.05 0.42 15.61
N LYS A 597 2.83 -0.52 15.07
CA LYS A 597 2.66 -1.96 15.36
C LYS A 597 3.99 -2.70 15.50
N LEU A 598 3.93 -3.77 16.30
CA LEU A 598 4.84 -4.90 16.18
C LEU A 598 4.12 -6.00 15.39
N VAL A 599 4.75 -6.48 14.32
CA VAL A 599 4.17 -7.43 13.37
C VAL A 599 5.05 -8.66 13.25
N ARG A 600 4.41 -9.82 13.06
CA ARG A 600 5.07 -11.06 12.62
C ARG A 600 4.44 -11.57 11.33
N ILE A 601 5.28 -11.93 10.37
CA ILE A 601 4.88 -12.48 9.07
C ILE A 601 5.44 -13.90 8.95
N THR A 602 4.57 -14.88 8.70
CA THR A 602 4.95 -16.29 8.52
C THR A 602 4.63 -16.77 7.11
N TYR A 603 5.43 -17.68 6.56
CA TYR A 603 5.23 -18.28 5.23
C TYR A 603 4.89 -19.77 5.31
N SER A 604 4.04 -20.25 4.40
CA SER A 604 3.70 -21.69 4.25
C SER A 604 3.78 -22.16 2.79
N GLU A 605 4.75 -23.05 2.48
CA GLU A 605 4.89 -23.68 1.15
C GLU A 605 3.86 -24.81 0.94
N GLY A 606 3.53 -25.54 2.02
CA GLY A 606 2.52 -26.60 2.04
C GLY A 606 1.13 -26.07 2.35
N ASN A 607 0.45 -26.75 3.29
CA ASN A 607 -0.83 -26.32 3.85
C ASN A 607 -0.71 -24.89 4.38
N ARG A 608 -1.56 -23.99 3.87
CA ARG A 608 -1.61 -22.60 4.33
C ARG A 608 -2.22 -22.55 5.72
N GLN A 609 -2.01 -21.44 6.41
CA GLN A 609 -2.71 -21.20 7.66
C GLN A 609 -4.06 -20.53 7.35
N PRO A 610 -5.15 -20.94 8.02
CA PRO A 610 -6.43 -20.26 7.92
C PRO A 610 -6.29 -18.77 8.25
N VAL A 611 -7.06 -17.93 7.58
CA VAL A 611 -7.24 -16.53 7.94
C VAL A 611 -8.41 -16.43 8.91
N ALA A 612 -8.13 -16.03 10.14
CA ALA A 612 -9.15 -15.79 11.15
C ALA A 612 -9.77 -14.39 11.00
N ASN A 613 -11.11 -14.32 11.00
CA ASN A 613 -11.86 -13.06 10.97
C ASN A 613 -12.91 -13.06 12.09
N ILE A 614 -12.87 -12.05 12.94
CA ILE A 614 -13.89 -11.84 13.98
C ILE A 614 -14.90 -10.81 13.49
N ARG A 615 -16.17 -11.15 13.61
CA ARG A 615 -17.30 -10.22 13.59
C ARG A 615 -18.00 -10.26 14.93
N SER A 616 -18.40 -9.09 15.43
CA SER A 616 -19.23 -8.97 16.62
C SER A 616 -20.50 -8.21 16.27
N SER A 617 -21.64 -8.56 16.87
CA SER A 617 -22.86 -7.77 16.76
C SER A 617 -22.70 -6.36 17.33
N GLN A 618 -21.87 -6.21 18.36
CA GLN A 618 -21.59 -4.95 19.05
C GLN A 618 -20.15 -4.98 19.59
N LEU A 619 -19.42 -3.87 19.47
CA LEU A 619 -18.09 -3.69 20.06
C LEU A 619 -18.15 -2.88 21.37
N TYR A 620 -19.27 -2.20 21.60
CA TYR A 620 -19.50 -1.31 22.72
C TYR A 620 -20.94 -1.50 23.23
N GLY A 621 -21.17 -1.27 24.52
CA GLY A 621 -22.49 -1.25 25.12
C GLY A 621 -22.48 -1.23 26.65
N GLY A 622 -23.60 -0.83 27.26
CA GLY A 622 -23.78 -0.87 28.71
C GLY A 622 -23.73 -2.28 29.29
N ALA A 623 -23.36 -2.39 30.58
CA ALA A 623 -23.33 -3.65 31.29
C ALA A 623 -24.74 -4.03 31.82
N PRO A 624 -25.20 -5.28 31.68
CA PRO A 624 -24.55 -6.39 30.99
C PRO A 624 -24.71 -6.31 29.46
N LEU A 625 -23.62 -6.57 28.73
CA LEU A 625 -23.61 -6.56 27.26
C LEU A 625 -23.61 -8.00 26.72
N THR A 626 -24.61 -8.36 25.92
CA THR A 626 -24.63 -9.64 25.19
C THR A 626 -24.25 -9.41 23.74
N VAL A 627 -23.18 -10.06 23.30
CA VAL A 627 -22.69 -9.99 21.92
C VAL A 627 -22.83 -11.32 21.23
N LYS A 628 -23.13 -11.27 19.92
CA LYS A 628 -22.99 -12.42 19.02
C LYS A 628 -21.65 -12.32 18.33
N LEU A 629 -20.74 -13.22 18.66
CA LEU A 629 -19.44 -13.35 18.01
C LEU A 629 -19.57 -14.35 16.86
N SER A 630 -19.01 -13.99 15.71
CA SER A 630 -19.03 -14.83 14.52
C SER A 630 -17.68 -14.85 13.84
N ALA A 631 -17.26 -16.04 13.42
CA ALA A 631 -16.07 -16.27 12.62
C ALA A 631 -16.36 -16.14 11.12
N ASN A 632 -17.57 -15.71 10.74
CA ASN A 632 -17.97 -15.56 9.35
C ASN A 632 -17.07 -14.54 8.63
N GLY A 633 -16.48 -14.96 7.52
CA GLY A 633 -15.40 -14.24 6.84
C GLY A 633 -14.01 -14.82 7.09
N SER A 634 -13.88 -15.75 8.04
CA SER A 634 -12.69 -16.59 8.14
C SER A 634 -12.64 -17.55 6.95
N MET A 635 -11.45 -17.84 6.44
CA MET A 635 -11.29 -18.69 5.26
C MET A 635 -9.96 -19.44 5.29
N ASP A 636 -9.88 -20.52 4.54
CA ASP A 636 -8.61 -21.08 4.08
C ASP A 636 -8.51 -20.92 2.55
N TYR A 637 -7.30 -20.66 2.06
CA TYR A 637 -7.04 -20.56 0.64
C TYR A 637 -6.80 -21.94 0.00
N ASP A 638 -6.56 -22.99 0.79
CA ASP A 638 -6.55 -24.37 0.35
C ASP A 638 -7.97 -24.88 0.10
N LYS A 639 -8.21 -25.28 -1.15
CA LYS A 639 -9.56 -25.66 -1.61
C LYS A 639 -9.96 -27.01 -1.01
N GLY A 640 -11.02 -27.00 -0.21
CA GLY A 640 -11.65 -28.20 0.34
C GLY A 640 -11.43 -28.39 1.84
N ASP A 641 -10.60 -27.55 2.45
CA ASP A 641 -10.28 -27.59 3.87
C ASP A 641 -11.49 -27.29 4.76
N LYS A 642 -11.56 -27.99 5.89
CA LYS A 642 -12.63 -27.85 6.86
C LYS A 642 -12.16 -27.07 8.07
N LEU A 643 -12.82 -25.96 8.34
CA LEU A 643 -12.45 -25.07 9.43
C LEU A 643 -13.17 -25.39 10.74
N THR A 644 -12.44 -25.24 11.83
CA THR A 644 -12.92 -25.31 13.21
C THR A 644 -12.60 -24.02 13.96
N TYR A 645 -13.49 -23.58 14.85
CA TYR A 645 -13.45 -22.25 15.45
C TYR A 645 -13.44 -22.35 16.97
N THR A 646 -12.43 -21.73 17.60
CA THR A 646 -12.27 -21.67 19.04
C THR A 646 -12.13 -20.22 19.50
N TRP A 647 -12.96 -19.80 20.43
CA TRP A 647 -12.96 -18.46 21.01
C TRP A 647 -12.36 -18.48 22.41
N LYS A 648 -11.52 -17.50 22.74
CA LYS A 648 -10.99 -17.29 24.09
C LYS A 648 -11.38 -15.90 24.60
N ILE A 649 -12.02 -15.86 25.77
CA ILE A 649 -12.48 -14.63 26.43
C ILE A 649 -12.05 -14.71 27.90
N GLY A 650 -10.96 -14.04 28.25
CA GLY A 650 -10.29 -14.25 29.54
C GLY A 650 -9.85 -15.72 29.71
N ASP A 651 -10.31 -16.37 30.77
CA ASP A 651 -10.04 -17.79 31.05
C ASP A 651 -11.05 -18.76 30.41
N LYS A 652 -12.13 -18.23 29.80
CA LYS A 652 -13.16 -19.06 29.17
C LYS A 652 -12.82 -19.37 27.72
N GLN A 653 -13.11 -20.61 27.32
CA GLN A 653 -12.98 -21.09 25.95
C GLN A 653 -14.34 -21.57 25.44
N LEU A 654 -14.71 -21.15 24.22
CA LEU A 654 -15.95 -21.54 23.53
C LEU A 654 -15.61 -22.08 22.15
N THR A 655 -16.52 -22.85 21.53
CA THR A 655 -16.32 -23.43 20.20
C THR A 655 -17.54 -23.25 19.32
N GLY A 656 -17.32 -23.03 18.02
CA GLY A 656 -18.38 -22.86 17.02
C GLY A 656 -18.14 -21.63 16.16
N GLU A 657 -18.66 -21.65 14.92
CA GLU A 657 -18.55 -20.51 13.99
C GLU A 657 -19.26 -19.27 14.55
N GLN A 658 -20.32 -19.46 15.33
CA GLN A 658 -21.03 -18.40 16.04
C GLN A 658 -21.20 -18.77 17.51
N VAL A 659 -20.94 -17.81 18.40
CA VAL A 659 -21.14 -17.97 19.85
C VAL A 659 -21.77 -16.70 20.42
N ASP A 660 -22.71 -16.87 21.35
CA ASP A 660 -23.27 -15.77 22.13
C ASP A 660 -22.53 -15.68 23.47
N TYR A 661 -22.11 -14.47 23.86
CA TYR A 661 -21.43 -14.24 25.14
C TYR A 661 -21.91 -12.97 25.83
N THR A 662 -22.13 -13.05 27.14
CA THR A 662 -22.56 -11.93 27.97
C THR A 662 -21.43 -11.46 28.89
N PHE A 663 -21.02 -10.21 28.72
CA PHE A 663 -20.11 -9.50 29.62
C PHE A 663 -20.92 -8.82 30.72
N ALA A 664 -20.77 -9.31 31.95
CA ALA A 664 -21.60 -8.86 33.08
C ALA A 664 -21.15 -7.53 33.69
N GLN A 665 -19.88 -7.17 33.57
CA GLN A 665 -19.29 -6.02 34.25
C GLN A 665 -18.67 -5.04 33.25
N PRO A 666 -18.58 -3.75 33.61
CA PRO A 666 -17.82 -2.79 32.82
C PRO A 666 -16.33 -3.14 32.72
N GLY A 667 -15.72 -2.87 31.57
CA GLY A 667 -14.30 -3.13 31.30
C GLY A 667 -14.00 -3.30 29.81
N VAL A 668 -12.70 -3.32 29.47
CA VAL A 668 -12.21 -3.64 28.13
C VAL A 668 -11.78 -5.11 28.11
N TYR A 669 -12.44 -5.91 27.27
CA TYR A 669 -12.21 -7.35 27.18
C TYR A 669 -11.63 -7.71 25.82
N LYS A 670 -10.44 -8.31 25.81
CA LYS A 670 -9.87 -8.92 24.60
C LYS A 670 -10.55 -10.27 24.32
N VAL A 671 -11.04 -10.43 23.10
CA VAL A 671 -11.63 -11.66 22.57
C VAL A 671 -10.72 -12.18 21.46
N ASP A 672 -10.22 -13.40 21.61
CA ASP A 672 -9.41 -14.07 20.61
C ASP A 672 -10.21 -15.16 19.88
N LEU A 673 -10.06 -15.25 18.57
CA LEU A 673 -10.53 -16.34 17.73
C LEU A 673 -9.32 -17.12 17.22
N THR A 674 -9.36 -18.44 17.34
CA THR A 674 -8.47 -19.37 16.65
C THR A 674 -9.28 -20.18 15.65
N VAL A 675 -8.86 -20.14 14.39
CA VAL A 675 -9.42 -20.93 13.29
C VAL A 675 -8.40 -22.00 12.93
N SER A 676 -8.80 -23.27 12.93
CA SER A 676 -7.92 -24.39 12.55
C SER A 676 -8.50 -25.17 11.38
N ASP A 677 -7.66 -25.59 10.44
CA ASP A 677 -8.04 -26.53 9.38
C ASP A 677 -7.88 -28.00 9.83
N ASP A 678 -8.25 -28.94 8.97
CA ASP A 678 -8.12 -30.38 9.18
C ASP A 678 -6.74 -30.97 8.80
N HIS A 679 -5.79 -30.13 8.41
CA HIS A 679 -4.41 -30.47 8.06
C HIS A 679 -3.37 -29.91 9.05
N GLY A 680 -3.83 -29.27 10.13
CA GLY A 680 -3.02 -28.78 11.26
C GLY A 680 -2.67 -27.29 11.22
N GLY A 681 -3.06 -26.55 10.19
CA GLY A 681 -2.89 -25.10 10.12
C GLY A 681 -3.82 -24.37 11.11
N LYS A 682 -3.34 -23.23 11.62
CA LYS A 682 -4.06 -22.41 12.60
C LYS A 682 -3.83 -20.93 12.34
N GLY A 683 -4.91 -20.17 12.23
CA GLY A 683 -4.92 -18.71 12.22
C GLY A 683 -5.53 -18.13 13.48
N THR A 684 -5.11 -16.93 13.89
CA THR A 684 -5.73 -16.23 15.03
C THR A 684 -6.05 -14.78 14.71
N SER A 685 -7.12 -14.26 15.33
CA SER A 685 -7.55 -12.87 15.27
C SER A 685 -7.99 -12.43 16.67
N SER A 686 -7.91 -11.13 16.96
CA SER A 686 -8.28 -10.56 18.27
C SER A 686 -9.09 -9.29 18.08
N VAL A 687 -10.07 -9.05 18.95
CA VAL A 687 -10.83 -7.80 19.02
C VAL A 687 -11.08 -7.39 20.48
N ASP A 688 -11.12 -6.10 20.75
CA ASP A 688 -11.50 -5.59 22.06
C ASP A 688 -13.02 -5.28 22.09
N ILE A 689 -13.71 -5.80 23.09
CA ILE A 689 -15.12 -5.47 23.42
C ILE A 689 -15.11 -4.57 24.65
N LYS A 690 -15.67 -3.37 24.52
CA LYS A 690 -15.71 -2.38 25.61
C LYS A 690 -17.09 -2.32 26.22
N VAL A 691 -17.19 -2.62 27.51
CA VAL A 691 -18.45 -2.79 28.21
C VAL A 691 -18.56 -1.70 29.27
N GLY A 692 -19.71 -1.04 29.36
CA GLY A 692 -19.99 -0.01 30.35
C GLY A 692 -20.40 1.36 29.81
N ASN A 693 -20.42 1.55 28.50
CA ASN A 693 -20.95 2.77 27.87
C ASN A 693 -21.77 2.40 26.62
N THR A 694 -23.01 2.88 26.52
CA THR A 694 -23.92 2.53 25.41
C THR A 694 -23.82 3.58 24.31
N PRO A 695 -23.66 3.19 23.02
CA PRO A 695 -23.72 4.17 21.94
C PRO A 695 -25.04 4.97 21.98
N PRO A 696 -25.00 6.30 21.89
CA PRO A 696 -26.22 7.11 21.93
C PRO A 696 -27.20 6.78 20.79
N ASP A 697 -28.50 6.71 21.08
CA ASP A 697 -29.57 6.56 20.07
C ASP A 697 -29.99 7.94 19.57
N VAL A 698 -29.57 8.28 18.35
CA VAL A 698 -29.91 9.53 17.66
C VAL A 698 -30.96 9.22 16.60
N ARG A 699 -32.02 10.02 16.52
CA ARG A 699 -33.10 9.84 15.55
C ARG A 699 -33.49 11.16 14.91
N ILE A 700 -33.74 11.14 13.61
CA ILE A 700 -34.29 12.28 12.86
C ILE A 700 -35.72 11.94 12.44
N LEU A 701 -36.67 12.67 13.00
CA LEU A 701 -38.09 12.61 12.63
C LEU A 701 -38.38 13.67 11.58
N THR A 702 -39.11 13.31 10.52
CA THR A 702 -39.58 14.24 9.48
C THR A 702 -40.90 13.74 8.90
N SER A 703 -41.75 14.66 8.45
CA SER A 703 -42.92 14.36 7.62
C SER A 703 -42.63 14.43 6.11
N ALA A 704 -41.48 14.99 5.73
CA ALA A 704 -41.05 15.08 4.34
C ALA A 704 -40.59 13.72 3.80
N ASN A 705 -40.52 13.62 2.47
CA ASN A 705 -39.92 12.46 1.80
C ASN A 705 -38.45 12.33 2.22
N LYS A 706 -37.99 11.08 2.40
CA LYS A 706 -36.62 10.77 2.86
C LYS A 706 -35.67 10.31 1.75
N SER A 707 -36.14 10.29 0.49
CA SER A 707 -35.37 9.89 -0.69
C SER A 707 -35.18 10.99 -1.71
N PHE A 708 -36.14 11.92 -1.85
CA PHE A 708 -36.14 12.93 -2.92
C PHE A 708 -36.40 14.34 -2.38
N TYR A 709 -35.77 15.33 -3.02
CA TYR A 709 -36.07 16.75 -2.81
C TYR A 709 -36.71 17.35 -4.07
N TRP A 710 -37.79 18.14 -3.92
CA TRP A 710 -38.40 18.84 -5.05
C TRP A 710 -38.19 20.35 -4.96
N ASP A 711 -38.18 21.01 -6.12
CA ASP A 711 -38.12 22.47 -6.20
C ASP A 711 -39.27 23.10 -5.41
N ASN A 712 -38.95 24.07 -4.56
CA ASN A 712 -39.88 24.76 -3.67
C ASN A 712 -40.49 23.90 -2.54
N ALA A 713 -40.05 22.65 -2.36
CA ALA A 713 -40.34 21.88 -1.15
C ALA A 713 -39.37 22.25 -0.01
N ALA A 714 -39.69 21.78 1.19
CA ALA A 714 -38.85 21.96 2.38
C ALA A 714 -38.78 20.66 3.19
N LEU A 715 -37.70 20.50 3.95
CA LEU A 715 -37.48 19.42 4.90
C LEU A 715 -37.79 19.92 6.31
N ASP A 716 -38.93 19.52 6.88
CA ASP A 716 -39.13 19.61 8.33
C ASP A 716 -38.31 18.54 9.02
N TYR A 717 -37.72 18.83 10.19
CA TYR A 717 -37.02 17.81 10.96
C TYR A 717 -37.08 18.09 12.46
N LYS A 718 -37.01 17.01 13.24
CA LYS A 718 -36.82 17.02 14.69
C LYS A 718 -35.83 15.92 15.08
N VAL A 719 -34.73 16.32 15.71
CA VAL A 719 -33.71 15.43 16.26
C VAL A 719 -34.10 15.03 17.68
N MET A 720 -34.06 13.74 17.94
CA MET A 720 -34.18 13.18 19.28
C MET A 720 -32.92 12.40 19.60
N VAL A 721 -32.41 12.58 20.82
CA VAL A 721 -31.25 11.85 21.31
C VAL A 721 -31.64 11.23 22.64
N THR A 722 -31.31 9.96 22.84
CA THR A 722 -31.41 9.29 24.13
C THR A 722 -30.12 8.54 24.41
N ASP A 723 -29.62 8.69 25.63
CA ASP A 723 -28.41 8.05 26.11
C ASP A 723 -28.65 7.54 27.55
N PRO A 724 -28.58 6.22 27.80
CA PRO A 724 -28.89 5.67 29.11
C PRO A 724 -27.96 6.14 30.24
N GLU A 725 -26.68 6.37 29.93
CA GLU A 725 -25.64 6.70 30.91
C GLU A 725 -25.56 8.21 31.22
N ASP A 726 -25.79 9.07 30.22
CA ASP A 726 -25.82 10.53 30.38
C ASP A 726 -27.17 11.05 30.93
N GLY A 727 -28.23 10.24 30.87
CA GLY A 727 -29.58 10.59 31.30
C GLY A 727 -30.26 11.61 30.38
N SER A 728 -29.96 12.90 30.56
CA SER A 728 -30.41 13.97 29.66
C SER A 728 -29.24 14.42 28.78
N PRO A 729 -29.27 14.13 27.46
CA PRO A 729 -28.19 14.50 26.55
C PRO A 729 -27.88 16.00 26.59
N ASP A 730 -26.61 16.33 26.61
CA ASP A 730 -26.15 17.71 26.56
C ASP A 730 -26.44 18.30 25.17
N SER A 731 -27.42 19.21 25.09
CA SER A 731 -27.85 19.81 23.83
C SER A 731 -26.75 20.61 23.13
N SER A 732 -25.70 21.05 23.86
CA SER A 732 -24.54 21.72 23.27
C SER A 732 -23.62 20.77 22.50
N LYS A 733 -23.70 19.46 22.78
CA LYS A 733 -22.95 18.41 22.07
C LYS A 733 -23.73 17.80 20.90
N ILE A 734 -25.01 18.16 20.73
CA ILE A 734 -25.80 17.71 19.59
C ILE A 734 -25.44 18.59 18.39
N LYS A 735 -24.87 17.98 17.36
CA LYS A 735 -24.54 18.68 16.12
C LYS A 735 -25.51 18.25 15.02
N VAL A 736 -26.18 19.22 14.41
CA VAL A 736 -27.08 19.03 13.28
C VAL A 736 -26.59 19.85 12.10
N THR A 737 -26.38 19.20 10.96
CA THR A 737 -25.92 19.85 9.72
C THR A 737 -26.86 19.53 8.57
N PHE A 738 -27.00 20.47 7.63
CA PHE A 738 -27.80 20.29 6.42
C PHE A 738 -27.03 20.85 5.23
N ASP A 739 -26.50 19.96 4.39
CA ASP A 739 -25.59 20.31 3.31
C ASP A 739 -26.08 19.77 1.96
N TYR A 740 -25.71 20.44 0.88
CA TYR A 740 -25.90 19.95 -0.49
C TYR A 740 -24.56 19.47 -1.05
N LEU A 741 -24.52 18.20 -1.44
CA LEU A 741 -23.37 17.55 -2.06
C LEU A 741 -23.59 17.53 -3.58
N PRO A 742 -22.73 18.17 -4.38
CA PRO A 742 -22.95 18.35 -5.81
C PRO A 742 -22.69 17.11 -6.68
N MET A 743 -22.13 16.01 -6.15
CA MET A 743 -21.77 14.82 -6.94
C MET A 743 -22.28 13.50 -6.32
N GLY A 744 -22.97 12.69 -7.13
CA GLY A 744 -23.73 11.52 -6.69
C GLY A 744 -22.95 10.28 -6.24
N LYS A 745 -21.66 10.16 -6.60
CA LYS A 745 -20.82 9.02 -6.18
C LYS A 745 -20.11 9.23 -4.85
N ASP A 746 -20.09 10.47 -4.34
CA ASP A 746 -19.43 10.82 -3.08
C ASP A 746 -20.28 10.49 -1.85
N PHE A 747 -21.58 10.21 -2.00
CA PHE A 747 -22.48 9.92 -0.86
C PHE A 747 -22.08 8.69 -0.05
N ALA A 748 -21.71 7.59 -0.73
CA ALA A 748 -21.27 6.37 -0.05
C ALA A 748 -19.93 6.59 0.69
N LEU A 749 -19.05 7.39 0.10
CA LEU A 749 -17.76 7.78 0.67
C LEU A 749 -17.92 8.70 1.89
N VAL A 750 -18.83 9.69 1.81
CA VAL A 750 -19.20 10.61 2.89
C VAL A 750 -19.72 9.82 4.10
N LEU A 751 -20.58 8.82 3.86
CA LEU A 751 -21.17 7.99 4.92
C LEU A 751 -20.20 6.92 5.47
N ALA A 752 -19.23 6.48 4.67
CA ALA A 752 -18.21 5.50 5.09
C ALA A 752 -17.09 6.12 5.95
N ASN A 753 -16.80 7.41 5.77
CA ASN A 753 -15.80 8.12 6.59
C ASN A 753 -16.39 8.44 7.97
N ASN A 754 -15.99 7.68 9.00
CA ASN A 754 -16.41 7.79 10.40
C ASN A 754 -15.98 9.08 11.13
N GLY A 755 -15.58 10.14 10.43
CA GLY A 755 -15.09 11.39 11.00
C GLY A 755 -16.15 12.48 10.95
N GLY A 756 -16.35 13.20 12.06
CA GLY A 756 -17.28 14.35 12.16
C GLY A 756 -16.86 15.60 11.38
N GLY A 757 -16.28 15.43 10.19
CA GLY A 757 -15.87 16.49 9.27
C GLY A 757 -17.00 16.93 8.35
N ASN A 758 -16.83 18.12 7.76
CA ASN A 758 -17.79 18.74 6.85
C ASN A 758 -17.97 17.88 5.59
N THR A 759 -19.15 17.26 5.47
CA THR A 759 -19.49 16.30 4.39
C THR A 759 -19.41 16.91 3.00
N LYS A 760 -19.47 18.25 2.89
CA LYS A 760 -19.31 19.02 1.65
C LYS A 760 -17.95 18.82 0.96
N PHE A 761 -16.91 18.41 1.70
CA PHE A 761 -15.54 18.33 1.21
C PHE A 761 -14.93 16.93 1.23
N ALA A 762 -15.77 15.88 1.17
CA ALA A 762 -15.33 14.49 1.27
C ALA A 762 -14.36 14.05 0.16
N LYS A 763 -14.51 14.56 -1.07
CA LYS A 763 -13.54 14.32 -2.16
C LYS A 763 -12.16 14.86 -1.79
N GLY A 764 -12.08 16.10 -1.32
CA GLY A 764 -10.84 16.72 -0.84
C GLY A 764 -10.20 15.95 0.31
N HIS A 765 -11.02 15.49 1.26
CA HIS A 765 -10.58 14.62 2.35
C HIS A 765 -10.01 13.29 1.82
N GLN A 766 -10.72 12.58 0.94
CA GLN A 766 -10.22 11.31 0.38
C GLN A 766 -8.91 11.50 -0.39
N LEU A 767 -8.85 12.51 -1.26
CA LEU A 767 -7.64 12.81 -2.02
C LEU A 767 -6.47 13.04 -1.07
N PHE A 768 -6.64 13.87 -0.05
CA PHE A 768 -5.61 14.12 0.96
C PHE A 768 -5.12 12.83 1.63
N TRP A 769 -6.03 11.97 2.10
CA TRP A 769 -5.67 10.74 2.83
C TRP A 769 -5.21 9.59 1.93
N SER A 770 -5.45 9.67 0.62
CA SER A 770 -4.92 8.72 -0.37
C SER A 770 -3.48 9.03 -0.78
N LEU A 771 -2.98 10.22 -0.46
CA LEU A 771 -1.66 10.71 -0.82
C LEU A 771 -0.71 10.65 0.38
N ASP A 772 0.57 10.93 0.14
CA ASP A 772 1.64 11.06 1.14
C ASP A 772 1.53 12.34 1.98
N CYS A 773 0.63 13.27 1.63
CA CYS A 773 0.31 14.47 2.41
C CYS A 773 0.03 14.15 3.90
N LYS A 774 -0.62 13.01 4.17
CA LYS A 774 -0.96 12.52 5.52
C LYS A 774 0.23 12.19 6.39
N SER A 775 1.39 11.91 5.79
CA SER A 775 2.62 11.60 6.53
C SER A 775 3.15 12.86 7.22
N CYS A 776 2.96 14.05 6.62
CA CYS A 776 3.48 15.30 7.17
C CYS A 776 2.41 16.17 7.87
N HIS A 777 1.14 16.02 7.52
CA HIS A 777 0.05 16.82 8.03
C HIS A 777 -1.02 15.96 8.71
N THR A 778 -1.44 16.39 9.90
CA THR A 778 -2.61 15.81 10.59
C THR A 778 -3.72 16.85 10.68
N GLU A 779 -4.95 16.43 10.93
CA GLU A 779 -6.08 17.35 10.98
C GLU A 779 -5.94 18.41 12.10
N ASN A 780 -5.61 17.97 13.31
CA ASN A 780 -5.72 18.80 14.53
C ASN A 780 -4.40 19.01 15.28
N THR A 781 -3.37 18.22 14.99
CA THR A 781 -2.07 18.27 15.69
C THR A 781 -0.96 18.57 14.69
N ALA A 782 -0.06 19.50 15.01
CA ALA A 782 1.12 19.71 14.18
C ALA A 782 1.99 18.43 14.17
N SER A 783 2.57 18.11 13.02
CA SER A 783 3.52 17.01 12.81
C SER A 783 4.80 17.63 12.21
N ILE A 784 5.31 17.10 11.09
CA ILE A 784 6.36 17.75 10.29
C ILE A 784 5.86 19.09 9.74
N GLY A 785 4.64 19.10 9.20
CA GLY A 785 3.93 20.30 8.78
C GLY A 785 2.94 20.81 9.84
N PRO A 786 2.38 22.02 9.66
CA PRO A 786 1.26 22.50 10.46
C PRO A 786 0.08 21.56 10.37
N SER A 787 -0.76 21.53 11.39
CA SER A 787 -2.05 20.84 11.30
C SER A 787 -2.93 21.49 10.22
N LEU A 788 -3.81 20.71 9.61
CA LEU A 788 -4.75 21.23 8.62
C LEU A 788 -5.62 22.34 9.22
N LEU A 789 -6.00 22.22 10.50
CA LEU A 789 -6.72 23.25 11.24
C LEU A 789 -5.92 24.55 11.39
N GLU A 790 -4.61 24.48 11.60
CA GLU A 790 -3.74 25.67 11.66
C GLU A 790 -3.64 26.35 10.29
N VAL A 791 -3.54 25.58 9.21
CA VAL A 791 -3.60 26.11 7.84
C VAL A 791 -4.94 26.81 7.61
N ALA A 792 -6.04 26.16 7.96
CA ALA A 792 -7.38 26.70 7.83
C ALA A 792 -7.55 28.02 8.58
N LYS A 793 -7.12 28.07 9.85
CA LYS A 793 -7.18 29.29 10.69
C LYS A 793 -6.35 30.45 10.14
N ARG A 794 -5.27 30.16 9.41
CA ARG A 794 -4.37 31.18 8.84
C ARG A 794 -4.88 31.77 7.53
N TYR A 795 -5.52 30.96 6.68
CA TYR A 795 -5.94 31.37 5.34
C TYR A 795 -7.48 31.45 5.26
N PRO A 796 -8.06 32.64 5.10
CA PRO A 796 -9.52 32.77 4.91
C PRO A 796 -10.00 31.97 3.68
N ASP A 797 -11.16 31.30 3.79
CA ASP A 797 -11.77 30.55 2.69
C ASP A 797 -12.27 31.50 1.58
N ASN A 798 -11.44 31.70 0.56
CA ASN A 798 -11.76 32.46 -0.65
C ASN A 798 -10.97 31.92 -1.85
N GLU A 799 -11.45 32.22 -3.06
CA GLU A 799 -10.89 31.67 -4.31
C GLU A 799 -9.39 31.98 -4.50
N ALA A 800 -8.92 33.15 -4.04
CA ALA A 800 -7.51 33.52 -4.14
C ALA A 800 -6.62 32.64 -3.27
N ASN A 801 -7.03 32.38 -2.01
CA ASN A 801 -6.32 31.48 -1.12
C ASN A 801 -6.43 30.02 -1.56
N VAL A 802 -7.57 29.62 -2.11
CA VAL A 802 -7.78 28.28 -2.67
C VAL A 802 -6.79 28.02 -3.80
N ASN A 803 -6.69 28.93 -4.78
CA ASN A 803 -5.73 28.82 -5.87
C ASN A 803 -4.29 28.82 -5.36
N LYS A 804 -3.94 29.72 -4.44
CA LYS A 804 -2.60 29.83 -3.87
C LYS A 804 -2.15 28.56 -3.15
N LEU A 805 -3.01 27.97 -2.32
CA LEU A 805 -2.69 26.74 -1.60
C LEU A 805 -2.69 25.53 -2.53
N ALA A 806 -3.54 25.50 -3.56
CA ALA A 806 -3.54 24.43 -4.55
C ALA A 806 -2.24 24.44 -5.36
N GLU A 807 -1.78 25.61 -5.79
CA GLU A 807 -0.45 25.80 -6.39
C GLU A 807 0.66 25.39 -5.43
N LYS A 808 0.51 25.69 -4.13
CA LYS A 808 1.48 25.28 -3.11
C LYS A 808 1.56 23.76 -2.99
N ILE A 809 0.45 23.03 -3.02
CA ILE A 809 0.43 21.56 -3.00
C ILE A 809 1.13 20.99 -4.24
N ILE A 810 0.82 21.53 -5.42
CA ILE A 810 1.38 21.05 -6.70
C ILE A 810 2.88 21.33 -6.78
N ALA A 811 3.32 22.54 -6.41
CA ALA A 811 4.71 22.97 -6.56
C ALA A 811 5.60 22.69 -5.33
N GLY A 812 5.00 22.36 -4.19
CA GLY A 812 5.72 22.18 -2.93
C GLY A 812 6.37 23.48 -2.38
N GLY A 813 7.38 23.30 -1.53
CA GLY A 813 8.29 24.34 -1.06
C GLY A 813 8.17 24.67 0.43
N SER A 814 8.92 25.69 0.88
CA SER A 814 9.14 26.01 2.31
C SER A 814 8.78 27.47 2.66
N GLY A 815 9.00 27.89 3.92
CA GLY A 815 8.98 29.29 4.36
C GLY A 815 7.65 29.81 4.91
N SER A 816 6.52 29.17 4.59
CA SER A 816 5.21 29.61 5.08
C SER A 816 5.05 29.36 6.59
N TRP A 817 5.49 28.21 7.09
CA TRP A 817 5.33 27.76 8.48
C TRP A 817 6.67 27.40 9.14
N GLY A 818 7.73 28.12 8.77
CA GLY A 818 9.12 27.79 9.11
C GLY A 818 9.88 27.26 7.90
N ASN A 819 11.07 26.70 8.14
CA ASN A 819 12.01 26.35 7.09
C ASN A 819 11.81 24.94 6.50
N ARG A 820 10.92 24.12 7.09
CA ARG A 820 10.63 22.76 6.60
C ARG A 820 9.99 22.79 5.21
N THR A 821 10.51 21.97 4.31
CA THR A 821 10.05 21.86 2.92
C THR A 821 8.86 20.90 2.82
N MET A 822 7.87 21.26 2.00
CA MET A 822 6.78 20.38 1.61
C MET A 822 7.06 19.83 0.22
N SER A 823 6.98 18.50 0.04
CA SER A 823 7.18 17.83 -1.25
C SER A 823 6.16 18.30 -2.30
N ALA A 824 6.58 18.32 -3.57
CA ALA A 824 5.75 18.74 -4.69
C ALA A 824 4.86 17.59 -5.19
N HIS A 825 3.70 17.94 -5.75
CA HIS A 825 2.78 17.01 -6.41
C HIS A 825 2.53 17.44 -7.86
N PRO A 826 3.55 17.45 -8.74
CA PRO A 826 3.47 18.08 -10.07
C PRO A 826 2.45 17.41 -11.00
N ASP A 827 2.14 16.13 -10.77
CA ASP A 827 1.15 15.37 -11.55
C ASP A 827 -0.29 15.57 -11.08
N MET A 828 -0.51 16.29 -9.97
CA MET A 828 -1.85 16.54 -9.46
C MET A 828 -2.56 17.60 -10.30
N SER A 829 -3.80 17.31 -10.70
CA SER A 829 -4.61 18.29 -11.41
C SER A 829 -4.93 19.49 -10.51
N ALA A 830 -4.97 20.69 -11.08
CA ALA A 830 -5.38 21.88 -10.33
C ALA A 830 -6.79 21.75 -9.73
N ALA A 831 -7.68 20.97 -10.35
CA ALA A 831 -9.01 20.70 -9.83
C ALA A 831 -8.94 19.86 -8.53
N ASP A 832 -8.18 18.77 -8.53
CA ASP A 832 -8.05 17.91 -7.35
C ASP A 832 -7.29 18.58 -6.22
N ALA A 833 -6.26 19.39 -6.54
CA ALA A 833 -5.56 20.20 -5.54
C ALA A 833 -6.52 21.20 -4.85
N LYS A 834 -7.42 21.83 -5.61
CA LYS A 834 -8.44 22.73 -5.03
C LYS A 834 -9.45 22.00 -4.15
N GLU A 835 -9.85 20.78 -4.50
CA GLU A 835 -10.71 19.96 -3.63
C GLU A 835 -10.06 19.72 -2.27
N ILE A 836 -8.76 19.35 -2.25
CA ILE A 836 -7.99 19.19 -1.00
C ILE A 836 -7.98 20.50 -0.21
N VAL A 837 -7.72 21.63 -0.86
CA VAL A 837 -7.66 22.93 -0.15
C VAL A 837 -9.02 23.33 0.40
N HIS A 838 -10.08 23.14 -0.36
CA HIS A 838 -11.44 23.40 0.10
C HIS A 838 -11.77 22.58 1.36
N TYR A 839 -11.37 21.31 1.39
CA TYR A 839 -11.42 20.50 2.61
C TYR A 839 -10.62 21.12 3.75
N ILE A 840 -9.35 21.49 3.54
CA ILE A 840 -8.49 22.07 4.57
C ILE A 840 -9.12 23.35 5.14
N LEU A 841 -9.47 24.33 4.30
CA LEU A 841 -10.00 25.62 4.74
C LEU A 841 -11.34 25.48 5.46
N SER A 842 -12.09 24.40 5.19
CA SER A 842 -13.32 24.11 5.91
C SER A 842 -13.12 23.78 7.39
N LEU A 843 -11.93 23.31 7.80
CA LEU A 843 -11.68 22.87 9.17
C LEU A 843 -11.73 24.01 10.19
N SER A 844 -11.43 25.25 9.78
CA SER A 844 -11.60 26.43 10.63
C SER A 844 -12.99 27.04 10.57
N SER A 845 -13.84 26.59 9.63
CA SER A 845 -15.22 27.04 9.59
C SER A 845 -15.99 26.33 10.70
N GLU A 846 -16.41 27.09 11.73
CA GLU A 846 -17.46 26.61 12.62
C GLU A 846 -18.74 26.50 11.78
N GLN A 847 -19.02 25.32 11.25
CA GLN A 847 -20.38 25.02 10.80
C GLN A 847 -21.26 25.11 12.04
N GLY A 848 -21.98 26.23 12.16
CA GLY A 848 -22.98 26.39 13.20
C GLY A 848 -23.92 25.20 13.18
N THR A 849 -24.15 24.59 14.34
CA THR A 849 -25.17 23.56 14.45
C THR A 849 -26.53 24.17 14.18
N LEU A 850 -27.33 23.51 13.35
CA LEU A 850 -28.73 23.85 13.25
C LEU A 850 -29.44 23.55 14.58
N PRO A 851 -30.57 24.24 14.87
CA PRO A 851 -31.42 23.86 15.99
C PRO A 851 -31.87 22.40 15.89
N MET A 852 -32.16 21.74 17.01
CA MET A 852 -32.64 20.35 17.01
C MET A 852 -33.99 20.16 16.32
N GLN A 853 -34.72 21.25 16.01
CA GLN A 853 -35.96 21.20 15.25
C GLN A 853 -36.03 22.42 14.33
N GLY A 854 -36.45 22.21 13.09
CA GLY A 854 -36.60 23.30 12.13
C GLY A 854 -37.14 22.86 10.78
N VAL A 855 -37.11 23.79 9.84
CA VAL A 855 -37.51 23.58 8.44
C VAL A 855 -36.40 24.11 7.54
N GLN A 856 -35.90 23.28 6.62
CA GLN A 856 -34.86 23.65 5.67
C GLN A 856 -35.40 23.75 4.25
N SER A 857 -35.03 24.80 3.52
CA SER A 857 -35.41 24.97 2.11
C SER A 857 -34.35 24.38 1.17
N PHE A 858 -34.77 23.71 0.09
CA PHE A 858 -33.86 23.17 -0.93
C PHE A 858 -33.43 24.24 -1.93
N LYS A 859 -32.49 25.12 -1.58
CA LYS A 859 -32.02 26.20 -2.48
C LYS A 859 -30.60 26.01 -3.00
N ALA A 860 -29.77 25.24 -2.30
CA ALA A 860 -28.34 25.12 -2.58
C ALA A 860 -27.99 24.38 -3.90
N HIS A 861 -28.97 23.68 -4.49
CA HIS A 861 -28.84 22.91 -5.72
C HIS A 861 -29.05 23.75 -6.99
N VAL A 862 -29.65 24.93 -6.86
CA VAL A 862 -29.97 25.81 -7.99
C VAL A 862 -28.69 26.20 -8.73
N GLY A 863 -28.66 25.96 -10.05
CA GLY A 863 -27.51 26.25 -10.91
C GLY A 863 -26.36 25.23 -10.85
N LYS A 864 -26.52 24.09 -10.14
CA LYS A 864 -25.45 23.09 -9.92
C LYS A 864 -25.71 21.70 -10.52
N GLY A 865 -26.63 21.59 -11.49
CA GLY A 865 -26.97 20.32 -12.15
C GLY A 865 -27.91 19.43 -11.32
N THR A 866 -28.10 18.19 -11.78
CA THR A 866 -29.07 17.22 -11.23
C THR A 866 -28.44 16.07 -10.44
N ASP A 867 -27.11 15.98 -10.42
CA ASP A 867 -26.40 14.80 -9.90
C ASP A 867 -26.12 14.87 -8.38
N GLY A 868 -26.50 15.99 -7.75
CA GLY A 868 -26.30 16.23 -6.33
C GLY A 868 -27.50 15.87 -5.45
N GLY A 869 -27.35 16.12 -4.16
CA GLY A 869 -28.31 15.73 -3.13
C GLY A 869 -28.06 16.40 -1.79
N TYR A 870 -29.09 16.44 -0.96
CA TYR A 870 -29.03 17.02 0.39
C TYR A 870 -28.77 15.93 1.43
N LEU A 871 -27.94 16.25 2.42
CA LEU A 871 -27.67 15.41 3.58
C LEU A 871 -28.01 16.21 4.84
N LEU A 872 -29.05 15.78 5.57
CA LEU A 872 -29.30 16.19 6.94
C LEU A 872 -28.64 15.16 7.85
N MET A 873 -27.70 15.58 8.70
CA MET A 873 -27.01 14.69 9.62
C MET A 873 -27.15 15.20 11.06
N ALA A 874 -27.38 14.29 11.99
CA ALA A 874 -27.39 14.57 13.42
C ALA A 874 -26.41 13.65 14.14
N THR A 875 -25.61 14.21 15.04
CA THR A 875 -24.65 13.46 15.85
C THR A 875 -24.69 13.91 17.30
N TYR A 876 -24.36 13.00 18.22
CA TYR A 876 -24.18 13.29 19.64
C TYR A 876 -23.01 12.45 20.17
N THR A 877 -22.07 13.09 20.85
CA THR A 877 -21.00 12.41 21.60
C THR A 877 -21.33 12.49 23.09
N ASP A 878 -21.39 11.34 23.75
CA ASP A 878 -21.66 11.24 25.18
C ASP A 878 -20.49 11.77 26.04
N LYS A 879 -20.51 11.54 27.35
CA LYS A 879 -19.42 11.91 28.28
C LYS A 879 -18.44 10.77 28.58
N GLY A 880 -18.65 9.58 27.99
CA GLY A 880 -18.06 8.34 28.44
C GLY A 880 -18.69 7.85 29.75
N ALA A 881 -18.58 6.55 30.02
CA ALA A 881 -19.12 5.96 31.23
C ALA A 881 -18.26 4.76 31.68
N ASN A 882 -18.16 4.56 32.99
CA ASN A 882 -17.51 3.38 33.60
C ASN A 882 -16.08 3.08 33.08
N ASN A 883 -15.24 4.11 32.93
CA ASN A 883 -13.88 4.04 32.36
C ASN A 883 -13.80 3.60 30.89
N ILE A 884 -14.93 3.59 30.18
CA ILE A 884 -14.98 3.51 28.73
C ILE A 884 -15.06 4.93 28.18
N GLU A 885 -14.25 5.21 27.15
CA GLU A 885 -14.18 6.52 26.52
C GLU A 885 -15.51 6.97 25.89
N PRO A 886 -15.68 8.28 25.61
CA PRO A 886 -16.89 8.77 24.98
C PRO A 886 -17.19 8.15 23.61
N ILE A 887 -18.48 7.88 23.33
CA ILE A 887 -18.96 7.28 22.08
C ILE A 887 -19.86 8.28 21.34
N THR A 888 -19.78 8.27 20.01
CA THR A 888 -20.62 9.11 19.15
C THR A 888 -21.73 8.31 18.47
N GLY A 889 -22.99 8.66 18.75
CA GLY A 889 -24.19 8.22 18.03
C GLY A 889 -24.50 9.14 16.85
N ARG A 890 -25.14 8.60 15.79
CA ARG A 890 -25.46 9.35 14.57
C ARG A 890 -26.70 8.85 13.84
N GLU A 891 -27.37 9.76 13.11
CA GLU A 891 -28.47 9.47 12.18
C GLU A 891 -28.43 10.46 11.01
N TYR A 892 -28.95 10.07 9.85
CA TYR A 892 -28.99 10.94 8.67
C TYR A 892 -30.22 10.73 7.78
N ILE A 893 -30.59 11.77 7.02
CA ILE A 893 -31.55 11.72 5.91
C ILE A 893 -30.83 12.22 4.66
N MET A 894 -30.87 11.41 3.60
CA MET A 894 -30.23 11.73 2.32
C MET A 894 -31.28 11.85 1.22
N LEU A 895 -31.39 13.05 0.65
CA LEU A 895 -32.35 13.39 -0.39
C LEU A 895 -31.64 13.56 -1.73
N LYS A 896 -32.05 12.82 -2.74
CA LYS A 896 -31.50 12.89 -4.10
C LYS A 896 -32.44 13.67 -5.00
N ASN A 897 -31.94 14.01 -6.19
CA ASN A 897 -32.79 14.58 -7.22
C ASN A 897 -33.90 13.57 -7.60
N PRO A 898 -35.15 14.01 -7.79
CA PRO A 898 -36.26 13.16 -8.21
C PRO A 898 -36.09 12.63 -9.63
N ARG A 899 -35.17 13.19 -10.43
CA ARG A 899 -34.72 12.60 -11.68
C ARG A 899 -33.55 11.66 -11.41
N VAL A 900 -33.74 10.37 -11.66
CA VAL A 900 -32.68 9.35 -11.60
C VAL A 900 -32.41 8.82 -13.01
N GLN A 901 -31.15 8.53 -13.32
CA GLN A 901 -30.81 7.88 -14.58
C GLN A 901 -31.24 6.41 -14.53
N ALA A 902 -31.71 5.89 -15.65
CA ALA A 902 -32.24 4.52 -15.70
C ALA A 902 -31.13 3.48 -15.54
N GLU A 903 -29.90 3.80 -15.97
CA GLU A 903 -28.72 2.95 -15.86
C GLU A 903 -28.12 2.86 -14.46
N ASP A 904 -28.51 3.74 -13.53
CA ASP A 904 -28.06 3.76 -12.13
C ASP A 904 -28.84 2.77 -11.24
N PHE A 905 -29.42 1.72 -11.84
CA PHE A 905 -30.17 0.70 -11.10
C PHE A 905 -29.25 -0.16 -10.21
N ASP A 906 -29.74 -0.58 -9.05
CA ASP A 906 -28.99 -1.40 -8.09
C ASP A 906 -28.87 -2.87 -8.54
N GLU A 907 -29.91 -3.39 -9.20
CA GLU A 907 -29.95 -4.77 -9.74
C GLU A 907 -30.89 -4.86 -10.94
N GLY A 908 -30.54 -5.64 -11.96
CA GLY A 908 -31.34 -5.75 -13.17
C GLY A 908 -30.67 -6.57 -14.27
N ASN A 909 -31.42 -6.89 -15.31
CA ASN A 909 -30.94 -7.63 -16.50
C ASN A 909 -31.23 -6.88 -17.81
N VAL A 910 -31.44 -5.57 -17.73
CA VAL A 910 -31.50 -4.68 -18.90
C VAL A 910 -30.09 -4.40 -19.44
N ASN A 911 -29.98 -4.16 -20.74
CA ASN A 911 -28.70 -3.77 -21.34
C ASN A 911 -28.47 -2.26 -21.15
N VAL A 912 -27.29 -1.87 -20.68
CA VAL A 912 -26.87 -0.46 -20.63
C VAL A 912 -26.09 -0.11 -21.89
N ILE A 913 -26.43 1.00 -22.53
CA ILE A 913 -25.77 1.52 -23.71
C ILE A 913 -25.19 2.89 -23.38
N THR A 914 -23.89 3.08 -23.62
CA THR A 914 -23.18 4.33 -23.35
C THR A 914 -22.65 4.95 -24.65
N ILE A 915 -22.90 6.25 -24.83
CA ILE A 915 -22.41 7.06 -25.95
C ILE A 915 -21.50 8.15 -25.37
N THR A 916 -20.22 7.83 -25.23
CA THR A 916 -19.22 8.68 -24.58
C THR A 916 -19.07 10.05 -25.26
N THR A 917 -19.18 10.12 -26.58
CA THR A 917 -19.10 11.38 -27.34
C THR A 917 -20.29 12.32 -27.11
N ALA A 918 -21.41 11.80 -26.60
CA ALA A 918 -22.63 12.57 -26.33
C ALA A 918 -22.93 12.72 -24.83
N GLY A 919 -22.11 12.13 -23.95
CA GLY A 919 -22.37 12.13 -22.51
C GLY A 919 -23.70 11.48 -22.12
N LEU A 920 -24.18 10.51 -22.91
CA LEU A 920 -25.49 9.88 -22.72
C LEU A 920 -25.30 8.39 -22.43
N ALA A 921 -25.96 7.89 -21.38
CA ALA A 921 -26.19 6.48 -21.17
C ALA A 921 -27.70 6.23 -20.99
N TYR A 922 -28.15 5.02 -21.33
CA TYR A 922 -29.54 4.63 -21.20
C TYR A 922 -29.67 3.11 -21.14
N THR A 923 -30.83 2.63 -20.72
CA THR A 923 -31.17 1.21 -20.69
C THR A 923 -31.99 0.80 -21.90
N ALA A 924 -31.73 -0.41 -22.41
CA ALA A 924 -32.45 -1.04 -23.50
C ALA A 924 -33.28 -2.21 -22.95
N ALA A 925 -34.59 -2.00 -22.85
CA ALA A 925 -35.53 -2.94 -22.27
C ALA A 925 -35.87 -4.09 -23.25
N ARG A 926 -35.96 -5.29 -22.71
CA ARG A 926 -36.46 -6.51 -23.39
C ARG A 926 -37.66 -7.09 -22.64
N ASN A 927 -38.44 -7.92 -23.32
CA ASN A 927 -39.51 -8.65 -22.66
C ASN A 927 -38.98 -9.47 -21.47
N ASN A 928 -39.66 -9.41 -20.33
CA ASN A 928 -39.28 -10.02 -19.05
C ASN A 928 -37.95 -9.53 -18.46
N SER A 929 -37.37 -8.44 -18.98
CA SER A 929 -36.28 -7.77 -18.28
C SER A 929 -36.81 -6.87 -17.17
N TYR A 930 -35.95 -6.50 -16.23
CA TYR A 930 -36.28 -5.60 -15.13
C TYR A 930 -35.08 -4.78 -14.66
N MET A 931 -35.37 -3.71 -13.93
CA MET A 931 -34.42 -2.92 -13.15
C MET A 931 -34.99 -2.65 -11.74
N ARG A 932 -34.13 -2.62 -10.72
CA ARG A 932 -34.48 -2.41 -9.32
C ARG A 932 -33.72 -1.22 -8.75
N PHE A 933 -34.43 -0.38 -8.00
CA PHE A 933 -33.84 0.65 -7.14
C PHE A 933 -34.18 0.35 -5.69
N ASN A 934 -33.19 0.36 -4.82
CA ASN A 934 -33.32 -0.09 -3.45
C ASN A 934 -33.80 1.04 -2.52
N ARG A 935 -34.57 0.67 -1.51
CA ARG A 935 -34.76 1.46 -0.28
C ARG A 935 -35.27 2.89 -0.50
N LEU A 936 -36.22 3.06 -1.41
CA LEU A 936 -36.83 4.35 -1.73
C LEU A 936 -38.09 4.61 -0.89
N TYR A 937 -38.25 5.84 -0.44
CA TYR A 937 -39.50 6.35 0.13
C TYR A 937 -40.33 6.98 -0.98
N LEU A 938 -41.54 6.48 -1.18
CA LEU A 938 -42.49 7.00 -2.18
C LEU A 938 -43.53 7.96 -1.58
N ASP A 939 -43.41 8.28 -0.30
CA ASP A 939 -44.29 9.23 0.39
C ASP A 939 -44.34 10.57 -0.38
N GLY A 940 -45.54 10.94 -0.84
CA GLY A 940 -45.76 12.17 -1.62
C GLY A 940 -45.47 12.06 -3.12
N VAL A 941 -44.95 10.94 -3.63
CA VAL A 941 -44.83 10.67 -5.06
C VAL A 941 -46.20 10.28 -5.63
N LYS A 942 -46.65 10.98 -6.68
CA LYS A 942 -47.97 10.79 -7.30
C LYS A 942 -47.89 10.16 -8.68
N SER A 943 -46.80 10.41 -9.41
CA SER A 943 -46.56 9.83 -10.72
C SER A 943 -45.07 9.64 -10.98
N LEU A 944 -44.73 8.67 -11.85
CA LEU A 944 -43.39 8.52 -12.41
C LEU A 944 -43.43 8.89 -13.88
N GLN A 945 -42.48 9.69 -14.31
CA GLN A 945 -42.27 10.02 -15.72
C GLN A 945 -41.04 9.29 -16.23
N PHE A 946 -41.12 8.70 -17.41
CA PHE A 946 -40.03 7.96 -18.04
C PHE A 946 -39.67 8.66 -19.33
N ASN A 947 -38.39 8.98 -19.52
CA ASN A 947 -37.90 9.42 -20.80
C ASN A 947 -37.54 8.21 -21.66
N VAL A 948 -38.40 7.92 -22.62
CA VAL A 948 -38.33 6.71 -23.43
C VAL A 948 -38.05 7.04 -24.89
N GLN A 949 -37.33 6.16 -25.54
CA GLN A 949 -37.22 6.17 -26.99
C GLN A 949 -38.13 5.06 -27.53
N GLU A 950 -39.19 5.44 -28.25
CA GLU A 950 -40.14 4.52 -28.89
C GLU A 950 -39.44 3.75 -30.03
N GLN A 951 -38.73 2.69 -29.66
CA GLN A 951 -38.04 1.74 -30.55
C GLN A 951 -38.71 0.36 -30.42
N GLY A 952 -38.20 -0.66 -31.11
CA GLY A 952 -38.58 -2.06 -30.88
C GLY A 952 -40.08 -2.35 -30.99
N LEU A 953 -40.53 -3.35 -30.24
CA LEU A 953 -41.92 -3.82 -30.23
C LEU A 953 -42.88 -2.90 -29.44
N GLY A 954 -42.35 -2.02 -28.58
CA GLY A 954 -43.16 -1.36 -27.56
C GLY A 954 -43.60 -2.34 -26.46
N GLY A 955 -44.19 -1.82 -25.39
CA GLY A 955 -44.58 -2.65 -24.25
C GLY A 955 -45.13 -1.86 -23.08
N VAL A 956 -45.10 -2.47 -21.90
CA VAL A 956 -45.56 -1.89 -20.65
C VAL A 956 -44.42 -1.91 -19.65
N VAL A 957 -44.24 -0.78 -18.95
CA VAL A 957 -43.43 -0.70 -17.73
C VAL A 957 -44.38 -0.95 -16.56
N GLU A 958 -44.22 -2.08 -15.87
CA GLU A 958 -44.91 -2.37 -14.61
C GLU A 958 -44.02 -1.91 -13.44
N ILE A 959 -44.60 -1.15 -12.51
CA ILE A 959 -43.91 -0.61 -11.34
C ILE A 959 -44.37 -1.41 -10.13
N ARG A 960 -43.47 -2.17 -9.51
CA ARG A 960 -43.78 -3.16 -8.48
C ARG A 960 -42.95 -2.96 -7.22
N LEU A 961 -43.55 -3.28 -6.07
CA LEU A 961 -42.92 -3.11 -4.76
C LEU A 961 -42.25 -4.41 -4.27
N ASP A 962 -41.05 -4.27 -3.72
CA ASP A 962 -40.24 -5.22 -2.94
C ASP A 962 -39.76 -6.48 -3.67
N ARG A 963 -40.40 -6.89 -4.77
CA ARG A 963 -40.02 -8.02 -5.62
C ARG A 963 -40.56 -7.87 -7.05
N GLN A 964 -39.95 -8.58 -8.01
CA GLN A 964 -40.33 -8.53 -9.44
C GLN A 964 -41.79 -8.92 -9.71
N ASP A 965 -42.37 -9.80 -8.91
CA ASP A 965 -43.77 -10.24 -8.99
C ASP A 965 -44.64 -9.59 -7.88
N GLY A 966 -44.12 -8.55 -7.24
CA GLY A 966 -44.72 -7.92 -6.07
C GLY A 966 -45.95 -7.07 -6.39
N PRO A 967 -46.55 -6.43 -5.38
CA PRO A 967 -47.71 -5.56 -5.56
C PRO A 967 -47.47 -4.50 -6.65
N LEU A 968 -48.42 -4.36 -7.57
CA LEU A 968 -48.35 -3.37 -8.65
C LEU A 968 -48.71 -1.98 -8.11
N ALA A 969 -47.74 -1.07 -8.11
CA ALA A 969 -47.91 0.32 -7.67
C ALA A 969 -48.35 1.24 -8.81
N GLY A 970 -48.00 0.91 -10.06
CA GLY A 970 -48.39 1.66 -11.24
C GLY A 970 -47.92 0.98 -12.53
N GLN A 971 -48.38 1.49 -13.67
CA GLN A 971 -47.91 1.02 -14.97
C GLN A 971 -48.08 2.08 -16.05
N VAL A 972 -47.28 2.00 -17.11
CA VAL A 972 -47.41 2.85 -18.30
C VAL A 972 -47.09 2.07 -19.57
N ALA A 973 -47.86 2.33 -20.63
CA ALA A 973 -47.60 1.77 -21.96
C ALA A 973 -46.63 2.66 -22.74
N VAL A 974 -45.67 2.03 -23.41
CA VAL A 974 -44.71 2.66 -24.33
C VAL A 974 -44.97 2.11 -25.72
N LYS A 975 -45.15 3.00 -26.70
CA LYS A 975 -45.39 2.58 -28.09
C LYS A 975 -44.13 2.02 -28.71
N GLY A 976 -44.29 1.01 -29.57
CA GLY A 976 -43.21 0.50 -30.42
C GLY A 976 -42.91 1.44 -31.57
N GLY A 977 -41.71 1.34 -32.14
CA GLY A 977 -41.30 2.23 -33.21
C GLY A 977 -39.91 1.94 -33.77
N ASN A 978 -39.47 2.81 -34.69
CA ASN A 978 -38.14 2.76 -35.30
C ASN A 978 -37.42 4.09 -35.12
N ALA A 979 -37.26 4.52 -33.88
CA ALA A 979 -36.53 5.74 -33.53
C ALA A 979 -35.07 5.77 -34.02
N ALA A 980 -34.52 4.64 -34.48
CA ALA A 980 -33.20 4.58 -35.13
C ALA A 980 -33.07 5.52 -36.35
N ALA A 981 -34.18 5.91 -36.99
CA ALA A 981 -34.17 6.89 -38.08
C ALA A 981 -33.81 8.33 -37.65
N ALA A 982 -33.96 8.67 -36.36
CA ALA A 982 -33.61 9.99 -35.80
C ALA A 982 -32.18 10.05 -35.22
N GLY A 983 -31.49 8.91 -35.12
CA GLY A 983 -30.16 8.79 -34.49
C GLY A 983 -30.21 8.41 -33.01
N ARG A 984 -29.09 7.89 -32.48
CA ARG A 984 -29.01 7.34 -31.09
C ARG A 984 -29.10 8.39 -29.97
N THR A 985 -29.09 9.69 -30.31
CA THR A 985 -29.12 10.81 -29.37
C THR A 985 -30.39 11.66 -29.48
N ALA A 986 -31.38 11.26 -30.29
CA ALA A 986 -32.60 12.02 -30.54
C ALA A 986 -33.86 11.14 -30.50
N GLY A 987 -35.06 11.75 -30.50
CA GLY A 987 -36.33 11.01 -30.54
C GLY A 987 -36.85 10.52 -29.18
N TRP A 988 -36.34 11.07 -28.09
CA TRP A 988 -36.79 10.80 -26.72
C TRP A 988 -38.13 11.49 -26.42
N LYS A 989 -39.01 10.79 -25.69
CA LYS A 989 -40.35 11.27 -25.29
C LYS A 989 -40.61 10.91 -23.84
N THR A 990 -41.29 11.80 -23.13
CA THR A 990 -41.74 11.52 -21.77
C THR A 990 -43.10 10.83 -21.76
N VAL A 991 -43.20 9.70 -21.07
CA VAL A 991 -44.47 9.02 -20.73
C VAL A 991 -44.65 8.98 -19.21
N SER A 992 -45.89 8.97 -18.72
CA SER A 992 -46.16 9.06 -17.27
C SER A 992 -47.03 7.89 -16.79
N ALA A 993 -46.71 7.37 -15.60
CA ALA A 993 -47.48 6.39 -14.85
C ALA A 993 -47.99 7.03 -13.56
N ALA A 994 -49.28 6.95 -13.27
CA ALA A 994 -49.79 7.26 -11.93
C ALA A 994 -49.33 6.18 -10.93
N ILE A 995 -48.98 6.61 -9.71
CA ILE A 995 -48.59 5.73 -8.61
C ILE A 995 -49.67 5.72 -7.55
N GLN A 996 -50.04 4.52 -7.10
CA GLN A 996 -50.88 4.37 -5.92
C GLN A 996 -50.13 4.90 -4.68
N PRO A 997 -50.81 5.55 -3.72
CA PRO A 997 -50.13 6.01 -2.50
C PRO A 997 -49.45 4.84 -1.77
N VAL A 998 -48.15 4.96 -1.57
CA VAL A 998 -47.32 4.00 -0.81
C VAL A 998 -46.62 4.77 0.31
N THR A 999 -46.58 4.17 1.51
CA THR A 999 -45.93 4.76 2.68
C THR A 999 -44.76 3.91 3.12
N GLY A 1000 -43.67 4.55 3.53
CA GLY A 1000 -42.50 3.84 4.04
C GLY A 1000 -41.51 3.47 2.94
N GLN A 1001 -40.52 2.68 3.33
CA GLN A 1001 -39.37 2.34 2.49
C GLN A 1001 -39.62 1.04 1.73
N HIS A 1002 -39.41 1.06 0.41
CA HIS A 1002 -39.62 -0.08 -0.48
C HIS A 1002 -38.48 -0.20 -1.50
N ASP A 1003 -38.24 -1.43 -1.97
CA ASP A 1003 -37.47 -1.62 -3.21
C ASP A 1003 -38.42 -1.50 -4.40
N LEU A 1004 -38.05 -0.71 -5.41
CA LEU A 1004 -38.90 -0.45 -6.57
C LEU A 1004 -38.39 -1.22 -7.79
N TYR A 1005 -39.20 -2.14 -8.29
CA TYR A 1005 -38.94 -2.93 -9.48
C TYR A 1005 -39.69 -2.35 -10.67
N PHE A 1006 -38.98 -2.12 -11.77
CA PHE A 1006 -39.56 -1.80 -13.07
C PHE A 1006 -39.43 -3.03 -13.95
N VAL A 1007 -40.55 -3.69 -14.25
CA VAL A 1007 -40.60 -4.91 -15.02
C VAL A 1007 -41.16 -4.60 -16.41
N PHE A 1008 -40.44 -5.02 -17.45
CA PHE A 1008 -40.76 -4.68 -18.83
C PHE A 1008 -41.43 -5.85 -19.54
N LYS A 1009 -42.65 -5.63 -20.03
CA LYS A 1009 -43.43 -6.66 -20.72
C LYS A 1009 -43.85 -6.22 -22.11
N SER A 1010 -43.81 -7.14 -23.07
CA SER A 1010 -44.43 -6.92 -24.38
C SER A 1010 -45.95 -6.86 -24.24
N ALA A 1011 -46.59 -5.94 -24.98
CA ALA A 1011 -48.05 -5.81 -25.03
C ALA A 1011 -48.75 -7.03 -25.67
N ASP A 1012 -48.04 -7.78 -26.54
CA ASP A 1012 -48.57 -8.96 -27.24
C ASP A 1012 -47.89 -10.27 -26.82
N GLY A 1013 -47.07 -10.23 -25.75
CA GLY A 1013 -46.36 -11.39 -25.22
C GLY A 1013 -45.17 -11.86 -26.07
N LYS A 1014 -44.86 -11.21 -27.19
CA LYS A 1014 -43.68 -11.54 -27.99
C LYS A 1014 -42.39 -11.26 -27.23
N ASP A 1015 -41.46 -12.19 -27.33
CA ASP A 1015 -40.11 -11.99 -26.82
C ASP A 1015 -39.31 -11.10 -27.77
N GLY A 1016 -38.48 -10.22 -27.21
CA GLY A 1016 -37.69 -9.29 -28.00
C GLY A 1016 -37.40 -7.96 -27.32
N TYR A 1017 -36.77 -7.08 -28.08
CA TYR A 1017 -36.41 -5.73 -27.69
C TYR A 1017 -37.63 -4.79 -27.75
N LEU A 1018 -37.87 -4.07 -26.65
CA LEU A 1018 -39.09 -3.30 -26.44
C LEU A 1018 -38.89 -1.82 -26.74
N PHE A 1019 -38.03 -1.11 -26.02
CA PHE A 1019 -37.77 0.34 -26.13
C PHE A 1019 -36.54 0.73 -25.29
N ASN A 1020 -36.08 1.98 -25.38
CA ASN A 1020 -35.02 2.51 -24.50
C ASN A 1020 -35.58 3.42 -23.41
N ILE A 1021 -34.87 3.53 -22.28
CA ILE A 1021 -35.20 4.43 -21.16
C ILE A 1021 -33.92 5.12 -20.71
N ASP A 1022 -33.94 6.44 -20.72
CA ASP A 1022 -32.83 7.33 -20.34
C ASP A 1022 -32.91 7.68 -18.85
N TRP A 1023 -34.01 8.28 -18.40
CA TRP A 1023 -34.22 8.61 -16.98
C TRP A 1023 -35.64 8.39 -16.52
N ILE A 1024 -35.79 8.35 -15.20
CA ILE A 1024 -37.07 8.25 -14.47
C ILE A 1024 -37.18 9.46 -13.55
N TYR A 1025 -38.32 10.15 -13.58
CA TYR A 1025 -38.61 11.28 -12.70
C TYR A 1025 -39.75 10.95 -11.74
N PHE A 1026 -39.47 10.98 -10.44
CA PHE A 1026 -40.43 10.79 -9.35
C PHE A 1026 -41.15 12.12 -9.07
N SER A 1027 -42.34 12.29 -9.63
CA SER A 1027 -43.12 13.53 -9.53
C SER A 1027 -44.00 13.55 -8.28
N ASN A 1028 -43.97 14.67 -7.55
CA ASN A 1028 -44.94 14.99 -6.48
C ASN A 1028 -46.21 15.70 -7.00
N ASN A 1029 -46.26 15.96 -8.31
CA ASN A 1029 -47.39 16.55 -9.03
C ASN A 1029 -48.13 15.48 -9.83
N ASN A 1030 -49.44 15.70 -10.03
CA ASN A 1030 -50.29 14.82 -10.84
C ASN A 1030 -49.90 14.87 -12.32
#